data_AF-A0A2R6WLC4-F1
#
_entry.id   AF-A0A2R6WLC4-F1
#
_cell.length_a   1.000
_cell.length_b   1.000
_cell.length_c   1.000
_cell.angle_alpha   90.00
_cell.angle_beta   90.00
_cell.angle_gamma   90.00
#
_symmetry.space_group_name_H-M   'P 1'
#
loop_
_entity.id
_entity.type
_entity.pdbx_description
1 polymer ?
#
loop_
_entity_poly.entity_id
_entity_poly.type
_entity_poly.pdbx_seq_one_letter_code
_entity_poly.pdbx_strand_id
1 'polypeptide(L)'
;MKLAKEADDITTTQVKEDMYMVIVEGFQLLSEWTGRVWEQCAWKFSRPSKDAQPYDNNTPLTDYEKVVRCNYSIVERKALLELTSYIKGVGTMMEKVDTIVAETIWETVHAQVQDFVQNKLAVMLRTTFKKKKDISRILTNMRTISADWMGNASNEPAAGNKKVKEDTTPVAFRPRPAAPTAAQLHCLQFLIHELVSGGAPKKAGGFFGSSDTDIPSADMKLLENFFNRLAFFPHILDYRATLIHVSDLGFLWFREFYLETSKVIQFPIECSLPWMLADHIIESQDAGLLESVLMPFDVYNDSAEHALRVLKQRFLYDEIEAEVDLCFDQLVYKLSEHMFSYYKSCAASKILDLAFISAVENRDKYNIFPRRYESLFKMRHFKLLGRSIDLSFLLAQRMNKILRENLEFLLERFESQDICHVVELQRLVDILKATHELLSEHLTLDSFTLILSEVMENISLVSFSGRLASQIFQEVQNDLLPNFILCNTTQRFVRSIKSCQRPIRRPAIPHVKSSFMCGSHDLNTAHSAISELYSKFFGLPHMFAILKLLGSRSIPWLVRALLDHLSQKLTSLEGRIDELRGVLPKVISIPAPTLGVTGCLKIYKDQLHWATEYEHKVEVLQNLKEIGSLIFWMSLLDTAMRETETVHFMQVVPWLGVVPGSEAQMQQLLDDDGHSPLVSLFKSASAAVAADPETVNPQSFVTMSKQAEVADILYVNNLQTGSTLDYTLAYLSAILDTVRGKWNSPSKTGLIEITTSREFHRIYSGIQFVFCGEQLDENETNQEQFGDAVAWGGCTVAYLLGQHLRFELLDFSYHVLTVGESEVNPGAHSIPDKISKTYNISAELVRFLESARKARRLNSHVFTMLRARFPHEDKLAALVKQSGTVVHRIKYPSTPSAFDTLPAKGSMERMNGYETEVVMS
;
A
#
# COMPACT_ATOMS: atom_id res chain seq x y z
N MET A 1 26.02 -40.33 -51.28
CA MET A 1 26.13 -38.90 -51.66
C MET A 1 25.03 -38.45 -52.63
N LYS A 2 24.88 -39.03 -53.83
CA LYS A 2 23.81 -38.64 -54.78
C LYS A 2 22.40 -38.93 -54.25
N LEU A 3 22.17 -40.12 -53.69
CA LEU A 3 20.91 -40.49 -53.02
C LEU A 3 20.61 -39.66 -51.76
N ALA A 4 21.65 -39.19 -51.06
CA ALA A 4 21.48 -38.32 -49.88
C ALA A 4 21.07 -36.90 -50.31
N LYS A 5 21.68 -36.39 -51.39
CA LYS A 5 21.32 -35.11 -52.00
C LYS A 5 19.92 -35.12 -52.61
N GLU A 6 19.54 -36.22 -53.26
CA GLU A 6 18.17 -36.42 -53.78
C GLU A 6 17.14 -36.54 -52.64
N ALA A 7 17.48 -37.22 -51.54
CA ALA A 7 16.61 -37.26 -50.36
C ALA A 7 16.49 -35.88 -49.68
N ASP A 8 17.59 -35.13 -49.55
CA ASP A 8 17.59 -33.76 -49.01
C ASP A 8 16.79 -32.80 -49.90
N ASP A 9 16.90 -32.91 -51.23
CA ASP A 9 16.15 -32.09 -52.20
C ASP A 9 14.63 -32.41 -52.17
N ILE A 10 14.26 -33.68 -52.00
CA ILE A 10 12.85 -34.09 -51.83
C ILE A 10 12.28 -33.55 -50.51
N THR A 11 13.04 -33.71 -49.42
CA THR A 11 12.64 -33.24 -48.09
C THR A 11 12.51 -31.71 -48.07
N THR A 12 13.42 -30.99 -48.74
CA THR A 12 13.38 -29.54 -48.89
C THR A 12 12.17 -29.07 -49.70
N THR A 13 11.80 -29.82 -50.75
CA THR A 13 10.62 -29.49 -51.58
C THR A 13 9.33 -29.68 -50.79
N GLN A 14 9.22 -30.77 -50.03
CA GLN A 14 8.05 -31.05 -49.19
C GLN A 14 7.85 -29.97 -48.12
N VAL A 15 8.93 -29.55 -47.44
CA VAL A 15 8.86 -28.49 -46.42
C VAL A 15 8.33 -27.17 -47.01
N LYS A 16 8.76 -26.81 -48.23
CA LYS A 16 8.28 -25.58 -48.91
C LYS A 16 6.80 -25.66 -49.25
N GLU A 17 6.32 -26.82 -49.72
CA GLU A 17 4.90 -27.04 -49.98
C GLU A 17 4.08 -27.00 -48.69
N ASP A 18 4.56 -27.63 -47.61
CA ASP A 18 3.89 -27.61 -46.30
C ASP A 18 3.80 -26.16 -45.76
N MET A 19 4.88 -25.38 -45.86
CA MET A 19 4.89 -23.96 -45.49
C MET A 19 3.86 -23.15 -46.29
N TYR A 20 3.78 -23.36 -47.61
CA TYR A 20 2.78 -22.72 -48.46
C TYR A 20 1.35 -23.07 -48.02
N MET A 21 1.10 -24.34 -47.68
CA MET A 21 -0.23 -24.78 -47.22
C MET A 21 -0.61 -24.16 -45.87
N VAL A 22 0.32 -24.07 -44.92
CA VAL A 22 0.08 -23.40 -43.62
C VAL A 22 -0.26 -21.92 -43.79
N ILE A 23 0.39 -21.23 -44.73
CA ILE A 23 0.11 -19.82 -45.03
C ILE A 23 -1.28 -19.64 -45.64
N VAL A 24 -1.64 -20.52 -46.58
CA VAL A 24 -2.99 -20.55 -47.18
C VAL A 24 -4.04 -20.76 -46.10
N GLU A 25 -3.83 -21.74 -45.22
CA GLU A 25 -4.72 -22.04 -44.10
C GLU A 25 -4.83 -20.85 -43.15
N GLY A 26 -3.72 -20.18 -42.83
CA GLY A 26 -3.71 -18.97 -42.01
C GLY A 26 -4.59 -17.85 -42.59
N PHE A 27 -4.47 -17.56 -43.89
CA PHE A 27 -5.32 -16.56 -44.56
C PHE A 27 -6.80 -16.98 -44.56
N GLN A 28 -7.10 -18.26 -44.80
CA GLN A 28 -8.46 -18.77 -44.79
C GLN A 28 -9.08 -18.70 -43.39
N LEU A 29 -8.33 -19.06 -42.34
CA LEU A 29 -8.75 -18.96 -40.95
C LEU A 29 -9.05 -17.51 -40.55
N LEU A 30 -8.14 -16.58 -40.85
CA LEU A 30 -8.35 -15.15 -40.58
C LEU A 30 -9.58 -14.64 -41.33
N SER A 31 -9.73 -14.98 -42.61
CA SER A 31 -10.89 -14.60 -43.40
C SER A 31 -12.20 -15.17 -42.84
N GLU A 32 -12.21 -16.42 -42.37
CA GLU A 32 -13.39 -17.02 -41.74
C GLU A 32 -13.73 -16.29 -40.45
N TRP A 33 -12.77 -16.12 -39.54
CA TRP A 33 -13.00 -15.48 -38.25
C TRP A 33 -13.48 -14.03 -38.38
N THR A 34 -12.81 -13.23 -39.23
CA THR A 34 -13.22 -11.85 -39.51
C THR A 34 -14.62 -11.82 -40.16
N GLY A 35 -14.89 -12.76 -41.07
CA GLY A 35 -16.23 -12.95 -41.66
C GLY A 35 -17.31 -13.24 -40.61
N ARG A 36 -17.04 -14.10 -39.62
CA ARG A 36 -17.98 -14.39 -38.52
C ARG A 36 -18.27 -13.18 -37.65
N VAL A 37 -17.25 -12.38 -37.33
CA VAL A 37 -17.43 -11.12 -36.58
C VAL A 37 -18.33 -10.18 -37.38
N TRP A 38 -18.06 -10.02 -38.67
CA TRP A 38 -18.83 -9.16 -39.55
C TRP A 38 -20.30 -9.61 -39.67
N GLU A 39 -20.54 -10.90 -39.88
CA GLU A 39 -21.89 -11.50 -39.94
C GLU A 39 -22.67 -11.28 -38.64
N GLN A 40 -22.02 -11.48 -37.48
CA GLN A 40 -22.64 -11.25 -36.17
C GLN A 40 -23.04 -9.78 -36.02
N CYS A 41 -22.15 -8.85 -36.32
CA CYS A 41 -22.44 -7.42 -36.24
C CYS A 41 -23.60 -7.04 -37.17
N ALA A 42 -23.56 -7.46 -38.43
CA ALA A 42 -24.64 -7.21 -39.38
C ALA A 42 -25.99 -7.76 -38.89
N TRP A 43 -26.00 -8.95 -38.30
CA TRP A 43 -27.20 -9.54 -37.71
C TRP A 43 -27.72 -8.71 -36.54
N LYS A 44 -26.84 -8.26 -35.63
CA LYS A 44 -27.19 -7.43 -34.46
C LYS A 44 -27.73 -6.07 -34.87
N PHE A 45 -27.12 -5.42 -35.86
CA PHE A 45 -27.62 -4.14 -36.43
C PHE A 45 -29.01 -4.29 -37.06
N SER A 46 -29.31 -5.43 -37.68
CA SER A 46 -30.62 -5.71 -38.26
C SER A 46 -31.71 -6.07 -37.23
N ARG A 47 -31.33 -6.35 -35.98
CA ARG A 47 -32.24 -6.84 -34.92
C ARG A 47 -31.98 -6.13 -33.59
N PRO A 48 -32.60 -4.95 -33.39
CA PRO A 48 -32.53 -4.22 -32.11
C PRO A 48 -33.01 -5.08 -30.93
N SER A 49 -32.35 -4.92 -29.78
CA SER A 49 -32.71 -5.61 -28.54
C SER A 49 -34.11 -5.21 -28.07
N LYS A 50 -34.91 -6.22 -27.70
CA LYS A 50 -36.29 -6.03 -27.23
C LYS A 50 -36.36 -5.62 -25.76
N ASP A 51 -35.37 -6.02 -24.96
CA ASP A 51 -35.30 -5.81 -23.52
C ASP A 51 -34.30 -4.70 -23.16
N ALA A 52 -34.16 -3.70 -24.04
CA ALA A 52 -33.18 -2.64 -23.89
C ALA A 52 -33.57 -1.67 -22.76
N GLN A 53 -32.67 -1.52 -21.79
CA GLN A 53 -32.80 -0.56 -20.70
C GLN A 53 -31.81 0.59 -20.89
N PRO A 54 -32.18 1.85 -20.59
CA PRO A 54 -31.28 2.99 -20.71
C PRO A 54 -30.06 2.83 -19.79
N TYR A 55 -28.94 3.44 -20.18
CA TYR A 55 -27.72 3.41 -19.37
C TYR A 55 -27.87 4.19 -18.05
N ASP A 56 -28.53 5.35 -18.12
CA ASP A 56 -28.94 6.15 -16.97
C ASP A 56 -30.43 6.49 -17.08
N ASN A 57 -31.12 6.59 -15.94
CA ASN A 57 -32.56 6.87 -15.87
C ASN A 57 -32.94 8.22 -16.50
N ASN A 58 -31.97 9.12 -16.68
CA ASN A 58 -32.17 10.47 -17.19
C ASN A 58 -32.03 10.61 -18.72
N THR A 59 -31.53 9.58 -19.42
CA THR A 59 -31.26 9.67 -20.88
C THR A 59 -32.19 8.78 -21.69
N PRO A 60 -32.81 9.31 -22.78
CA PRO A 60 -33.64 8.51 -23.64
C PRO A 60 -32.78 7.50 -24.43
N LEU A 61 -33.23 6.25 -24.43
CA LEU A 61 -32.57 5.14 -25.12
C LEU A 61 -32.55 5.37 -26.64
N THR A 62 -31.36 5.38 -27.25
CA THR A 62 -31.20 5.60 -28.70
C THR A 62 -31.36 4.29 -29.51
N ASP A 63 -31.68 4.38 -30.79
CA ASP A 63 -31.80 3.19 -31.65
C ASP A 63 -30.46 2.48 -31.85
N TYR A 64 -29.35 3.22 -31.84
CA TYR A 64 -27.99 2.65 -31.89
C TYR A 64 -27.66 1.86 -30.61
N GLU A 65 -28.04 2.37 -29.45
CA GLU A 65 -27.82 1.71 -28.16
C GLU A 65 -28.55 0.36 -28.07
N LYS A 66 -29.73 0.24 -28.69
CA LYS A 66 -30.49 -1.01 -28.78
C LYS A 66 -29.81 -2.08 -29.62
N VAL A 67 -29.04 -1.71 -30.64
CA VAL A 67 -28.36 -2.66 -31.53
C VAL A 67 -26.91 -2.95 -31.12
N VAL A 68 -26.32 -2.07 -30.29
CA VAL A 68 -24.97 -2.24 -29.75
C VAL A 68 -25.01 -2.51 -28.24
N ARG A 69 -25.01 -1.49 -27.38
CA ARG A 69 -24.81 -1.63 -25.92
C ARG A 69 -25.73 -2.68 -25.29
N CYS A 70 -27.01 -2.69 -25.66
CA CYS A 70 -28.03 -3.58 -25.12
C CYS A 70 -28.17 -4.92 -25.84
N ASN A 71 -27.39 -5.16 -26.90
CA ASN A 71 -27.57 -6.32 -27.78
C ASN A 71 -26.46 -7.37 -27.66
N TYR A 72 -25.40 -7.11 -26.88
CA TYR A 72 -24.33 -8.08 -26.59
C TYR A 72 -24.38 -8.50 -25.12
N SER A 73 -24.71 -9.77 -24.89
CA SER A 73 -24.62 -10.40 -23.57
C SER A 73 -23.16 -10.55 -23.11
N ILE A 74 -22.94 -10.79 -21.82
CA ILE A 74 -21.61 -11.01 -21.24
C ILE A 74 -20.85 -12.15 -21.97
N VAL A 75 -21.55 -13.24 -22.28
CA VAL A 75 -20.97 -14.39 -23.00
C VAL A 75 -20.57 -14.01 -24.43
N GLU A 76 -21.41 -13.25 -25.13
CA GLU A 76 -21.11 -12.78 -26.49
C GLU A 76 -19.96 -11.77 -26.51
N ARG A 77 -19.87 -10.86 -25.52
CA ARG A 77 -18.74 -9.93 -25.39
C ARG A 77 -17.43 -10.67 -25.18
N LYS A 78 -17.42 -11.69 -24.31
CA LYS A 78 -16.26 -12.57 -24.11
C LYS A 78 -15.87 -13.28 -25.41
N ALA A 79 -16.83 -13.90 -26.11
CA ALA A 79 -16.56 -14.61 -27.36
C ALA A 79 -16.03 -13.68 -28.46
N LEU A 80 -16.60 -12.48 -28.59
CA LEU A 80 -16.15 -11.47 -29.55
C LEU A 80 -14.73 -10.98 -29.23
N LEU A 81 -14.41 -10.81 -27.95
CA LEU A 81 -13.06 -10.45 -27.49
C LEU A 81 -12.04 -11.55 -27.80
N GLU A 82 -12.35 -12.81 -27.49
CA GLU A 82 -11.47 -13.96 -27.77
C GLU A 82 -11.21 -14.05 -29.27
N LEU A 83 -12.25 -13.93 -30.10
CA LEU A 83 -12.12 -13.99 -31.56
C LEU A 83 -11.31 -12.80 -32.10
N THR A 84 -11.52 -11.59 -31.58
CA THR A 84 -10.69 -10.41 -31.89
C THR A 84 -9.23 -10.68 -31.55
N SER A 85 -8.97 -11.25 -30.38
CA SER A 85 -7.61 -11.58 -29.93
C SER A 85 -6.95 -12.66 -30.79
N TYR A 86 -7.71 -13.66 -31.26
CA TYR A 86 -7.20 -14.68 -32.20
C TYR A 86 -6.88 -14.09 -33.56
N ILE A 87 -7.75 -13.25 -34.12
CA ILE A 87 -7.53 -12.56 -35.40
C ILE A 87 -6.26 -11.71 -35.32
N LYS A 88 -6.13 -10.86 -34.28
CA LYS A 88 -4.96 -9.98 -34.10
C LYS A 88 -3.68 -10.75 -33.77
N GLY A 89 -3.78 -11.76 -32.93
CA GLY A 89 -2.65 -12.62 -32.56
C GLY A 89 -2.09 -13.39 -33.75
N VAL A 90 -2.94 -14.10 -34.50
CA VAL A 90 -2.53 -14.84 -35.70
C VAL A 90 -2.08 -13.88 -36.80
N GLY A 91 -2.78 -12.76 -36.99
CA GLY A 91 -2.38 -11.71 -37.94
C GLY A 91 -0.96 -11.20 -37.66
N THR A 92 -0.64 -10.90 -36.40
CA THR A 92 0.70 -10.46 -35.98
C THR A 92 1.76 -11.55 -36.19
N MET A 93 1.43 -12.83 -35.93
CA MET A 93 2.35 -13.94 -36.17
C MET A 93 2.65 -14.09 -37.67
N MET A 94 1.64 -13.96 -38.52
CA MET A 94 1.78 -13.97 -39.98
C MET A 94 2.57 -12.76 -40.49
N GLU A 95 2.37 -11.58 -39.90
CA GLU A 95 3.12 -10.37 -40.28
C GLU A 95 4.63 -10.54 -40.02
N LYS A 96 5.01 -11.15 -38.90
CA LYS A 96 6.42 -11.38 -38.54
C LYS A 96 7.15 -12.30 -39.50
N VAL A 97 6.45 -13.22 -40.16
CA VAL A 97 7.06 -14.20 -41.06
C VAL A 97 7.02 -13.81 -42.54
N ASP A 98 6.31 -12.73 -42.91
CA ASP A 98 6.14 -12.24 -44.29
C ASP A 98 7.43 -12.32 -45.14
N THR A 99 8.47 -11.62 -44.69
CA THR A 99 9.77 -11.57 -45.40
C THR A 99 10.50 -12.92 -45.42
N ILE A 100 10.28 -13.78 -44.41
CA ILE A 100 10.94 -15.08 -44.28
C ILE A 100 10.32 -16.08 -45.27
N VAL A 101 9.02 -15.99 -45.52
CA VAL A 101 8.28 -16.94 -46.35
C VAL A 101 8.18 -16.53 -47.82
N ALA A 102 8.49 -15.27 -48.16
CA ALA A 102 8.32 -14.71 -49.50
C ALA A 102 8.97 -15.55 -50.62
N GLU A 103 10.26 -15.90 -50.51
CA GLU A 103 10.95 -16.71 -51.53
C GLU A 103 10.33 -18.09 -51.69
N THR A 104 9.94 -18.71 -50.56
CA THR A 104 9.31 -20.03 -50.53
C THR A 104 7.94 -20.01 -51.21
N ILE A 105 7.13 -18.97 -50.95
CA ILE A 105 5.86 -18.75 -51.63
C ILE A 105 6.07 -18.61 -53.13
N TRP A 106 6.98 -17.73 -53.55
CA TRP A 106 7.22 -17.46 -54.98
C TRP A 106 7.69 -18.70 -55.72
N GLU A 107 8.60 -19.46 -55.12
CA GLU A 107 9.10 -20.71 -55.67
C GLU A 107 8.02 -21.78 -55.79
N THR A 108 7.16 -21.91 -54.77
CA THR A 108 6.06 -22.87 -54.77
C THR A 108 4.99 -22.51 -55.81
N VAL A 109 4.60 -21.24 -55.90
CA VAL A 109 3.65 -20.75 -56.91
C VAL A 109 4.23 -20.95 -58.31
N HIS A 110 5.50 -20.59 -58.52
CA HIS A 110 6.20 -20.83 -59.79
C HIS A 110 6.20 -22.32 -60.15
N ALA A 111 6.54 -23.20 -59.22
CA ALA A 111 6.56 -24.64 -59.45
C ALA A 111 5.17 -25.18 -59.84
N GLN A 112 4.10 -24.73 -59.16
CA GLN A 112 2.73 -25.12 -59.50
C GLN A 112 2.30 -24.63 -60.88
N VAL A 113 2.68 -23.40 -61.26
CA VAL A 113 2.40 -22.86 -62.60
C VAL A 113 3.16 -23.63 -63.67
N GLN A 114 4.46 -23.88 -63.48
CA GLN A 114 5.30 -24.59 -64.44
C GLN A 114 4.87 -26.05 -64.61
N ASP A 115 4.54 -26.75 -63.53
CA ASP A 115 4.00 -28.11 -63.63
C ASP A 115 2.69 -28.14 -64.44
N PHE A 116 1.81 -27.16 -64.22
CA PHE A 116 0.58 -27.07 -64.99
C PHE A 116 0.83 -26.83 -66.48
N VAL A 117 1.58 -25.79 -66.84
CA VAL A 117 1.77 -25.43 -68.26
C VAL A 117 2.72 -26.37 -69.00
N GLN A 118 3.77 -26.88 -68.36
CA GLN A 118 4.76 -27.74 -69.03
C GLN A 118 4.37 -29.21 -69.03
N ASN A 119 3.75 -29.73 -67.96
CA ASN A 119 3.42 -31.15 -67.83
C ASN A 119 1.93 -31.42 -68.06
N LYS A 120 1.04 -30.82 -67.27
CA LYS A 120 -0.39 -31.15 -67.30
C LYS A 120 -1.04 -30.78 -68.64
N LEU A 121 -0.79 -29.57 -69.15
CA LEU A 121 -1.28 -29.15 -70.47
C LEU A 121 -0.66 -29.96 -71.62
N ALA A 122 0.58 -30.43 -71.48
CA ALA A 122 1.22 -31.28 -72.49
C ALA A 122 0.53 -32.64 -72.62
N VAL A 123 0.10 -33.23 -71.50
CA VAL A 123 -0.70 -34.46 -71.51
C VAL A 123 -2.04 -34.21 -72.20
N MET A 124 -2.78 -33.16 -71.80
CA MET A 124 -4.09 -32.81 -72.39
C MET A 124 -4.02 -32.55 -73.90
N LEU A 125 -2.95 -31.90 -74.39
CA LEU A 125 -2.71 -31.68 -75.82
C LEU A 125 -2.45 -32.99 -76.60
N ARG A 126 -1.76 -33.96 -75.99
CA ARG A 126 -1.41 -35.24 -76.62
C ARG A 126 -2.57 -36.25 -76.60
N THR A 127 -3.45 -36.17 -75.59
CA THR A 127 -4.58 -37.08 -75.40
C THR A 127 -5.89 -36.47 -75.92
N THR A 128 -6.49 -35.61 -75.11
CA THR A 128 -7.89 -35.16 -75.17
C THR A 128 -8.15 -34.22 -76.33
N PHE A 129 -7.20 -33.32 -76.64
CA PHE A 129 -7.43 -32.22 -77.58
C PHE A 129 -6.72 -32.35 -78.92
N LYS A 130 -5.98 -33.45 -79.14
CA LYS A 130 -5.15 -33.71 -80.34
C LYS A 130 -5.84 -33.43 -81.69
N LYS A 131 -7.17 -33.61 -81.77
CA LYS A 131 -7.96 -33.42 -83.01
C LYS A 131 -8.79 -32.13 -83.06
N LYS A 132 -8.80 -31.33 -81.98
CA LYS A 132 -9.61 -30.10 -81.86
C LYS A 132 -8.70 -28.89 -82.01
N LYS A 133 -8.65 -28.31 -83.22
CA LYS A 133 -7.70 -27.24 -83.59
C LYS A 133 -7.87 -25.98 -82.73
N ASP A 134 -9.11 -25.54 -82.50
CA ASP A 134 -9.38 -24.30 -81.76
C ASP A 134 -9.02 -24.42 -80.28
N ILE A 135 -9.31 -25.56 -79.66
CA ILE A 135 -8.94 -25.85 -78.27
C ILE A 135 -7.43 -26.06 -78.12
N SER A 136 -6.81 -26.77 -79.06
CA SER A 136 -5.35 -26.95 -79.08
C SER A 136 -4.62 -25.61 -79.18
N ARG A 137 -5.18 -24.65 -79.91
CA ARG A 137 -4.65 -23.27 -80.00
C ARG A 137 -4.69 -22.58 -78.63
N ILE A 138 -5.81 -22.66 -77.91
CA ILE A 138 -5.95 -22.06 -76.56
C ILE A 138 -4.93 -22.66 -75.58
N LEU A 139 -4.77 -23.98 -75.55
CA LEU A 139 -3.78 -24.65 -74.70
C LEU A 139 -2.33 -24.31 -75.06
N THR A 140 -2.04 -24.15 -76.36
CA THR A 140 -0.71 -23.73 -76.83
C THR A 140 -0.41 -22.27 -76.48
N ASN A 141 -1.43 -21.41 -76.50
CA ASN A 141 -1.30 -20.03 -76.04
C ASN A 141 -0.99 -19.97 -74.54
N MET A 142 -1.66 -20.77 -73.70
CA MET A 142 -1.35 -20.83 -72.25
C MET A 142 0.12 -21.19 -72.00
N ARG A 143 0.65 -22.17 -72.74
CA ARG A 143 2.06 -22.58 -72.66
C ARG A 143 3.00 -21.48 -73.11
N THR A 144 2.66 -20.78 -74.18
CA THR A 144 3.49 -19.71 -74.74
C THR A 144 3.58 -18.49 -73.81
N ILE A 145 2.51 -18.21 -73.05
CA ILE A 145 2.43 -17.05 -72.15
C ILE A 145 3.21 -17.26 -70.84
N SER A 146 3.19 -18.48 -70.29
CA SER A 146 3.64 -18.72 -68.90
C SER A 146 4.70 -19.81 -68.72
N ALA A 147 5.06 -20.59 -69.75
CA ALA A 147 6.09 -21.61 -69.60
C ALA A 147 7.51 -21.01 -69.63
N ASP A 148 8.29 -21.26 -68.56
CA ASP A 148 9.71 -20.94 -68.46
C ASP A 148 10.55 -22.17 -68.86
N TRP A 149 10.97 -22.23 -70.12
CA TRP A 149 11.70 -23.37 -70.66
C TRP A 149 13.19 -23.33 -70.27
N MET A 150 13.71 -24.47 -69.78
CA MET A 150 15.16 -24.67 -69.63
C MET A 150 15.79 -24.78 -71.02
N GLY A 151 16.92 -24.10 -71.28
CA GLY A 151 17.41 -23.72 -72.63
C GLY A 151 17.33 -24.72 -73.79
N ASN A 152 17.40 -26.04 -73.57
CA ASN A 152 17.30 -27.06 -74.64
C ASN A 152 15.88 -27.65 -74.82
N ALA A 153 14.89 -27.20 -74.04
CA ALA A 153 13.50 -27.65 -74.13
C ALA A 153 12.69 -26.69 -75.02
N SER A 154 12.18 -27.19 -76.16
CA SER A 154 11.39 -26.39 -77.11
C SER A 154 9.89 -26.40 -76.81
N ASN A 155 9.22 -25.31 -77.18
CA ASN A 155 7.77 -25.09 -77.11
C ASN A 155 6.94 -25.99 -78.09
N GLU A 156 7.58 -26.88 -78.86
CA GLU A 156 6.93 -27.67 -79.90
C GLU A 156 6.39 -29.02 -79.38
N PRO A 157 5.08 -29.30 -79.51
CA PRO A 157 4.58 -30.67 -79.45
C PRO A 157 5.10 -31.39 -80.70
N ALA A 158 6.01 -32.35 -80.54
CA ALA A 158 6.63 -33.10 -81.65
C ALA A 158 5.64 -33.40 -82.79
N ALA A 159 5.71 -32.61 -83.86
CA ALA A 159 5.01 -32.84 -85.11
C ALA A 159 5.81 -33.89 -85.89
N GLY A 160 5.63 -35.17 -85.52
CA GLY A 160 6.37 -36.25 -86.15
C GLY A 160 5.65 -37.57 -86.03
N ASN A 161 5.09 -38.04 -87.15
CA ASN A 161 4.57 -39.40 -87.35
C ASN A 161 5.68 -40.45 -87.17
N LYS A 162 6.06 -40.77 -85.93
CA LYS A 162 6.75 -42.03 -85.61
C LYS A 162 6.19 -42.62 -84.33
N LYS A 163 5.73 -43.87 -84.44
CA LYS A 163 5.42 -44.74 -83.31
C LYS A 163 6.70 -44.92 -82.49
N VAL A 164 6.87 -44.12 -81.45
CA VAL A 164 7.79 -44.43 -80.36
C VAL A 164 6.93 -44.69 -79.14
N LYS A 165 7.08 -45.88 -78.56
CA LYS A 165 6.72 -46.13 -77.16
C LYS A 165 7.67 -45.23 -76.35
N GLU A 166 7.24 -44.02 -76.06
CA GLU A 166 8.11 -43.02 -75.41
C GLU A 166 7.42 -42.58 -74.13
N ASP A 167 8.19 -42.74 -73.05
CA ASP A 167 7.76 -42.65 -71.67
C ASP A 167 7.02 -41.35 -71.35
N THR A 168 6.04 -41.49 -70.47
CA THR A 168 5.39 -40.43 -69.67
C THR A 168 6.36 -39.73 -68.72
N THR A 169 7.60 -39.44 -69.15
CA THR A 169 8.55 -38.67 -68.35
C THR A 169 8.12 -37.19 -68.36
N PRO A 170 7.78 -36.60 -67.20
CA PRO A 170 7.46 -35.18 -67.10
C PRO A 170 8.64 -34.33 -67.57
N VAL A 171 8.34 -33.17 -68.16
CA VAL A 171 9.37 -32.18 -68.51
C VAL A 171 9.97 -31.67 -67.20
N ALA A 172 11.28 -31.88 -67.05
CA ALA A 172 12.01 -31.37 -65.90
C ALA A 172 12.14 -29.85 -66.01
N PHE A 173 11.55 -29.14 -65.06
CA PHE A 173 11.71 -27.71 -64.88
C PHE A 173 12.40 -27.43 -63.54
N ARG A 174 13.03 -26.26 -63.41
CA ARG A 174 13.64 -25.82 -62.15
C ARG A 174 12.72 -24.79 -61.48
N PRO A 175 12.21 -25.04 -60.26
CA PRO A 175 11.54 -24.01 -59.47
C PRO A 175 12.44 -22.79 -59.30
N ARG A 176 11.86 -21.59 -59.44
CA ARG A 176 12.56 -20.31 -59.25
C ARG A 176 11.78 -19.49 -58.23
N PRO A 177 12.46 -18.77 -57.32
CA PRO A 177 11.82 -17.81 -56.41
C PRO A 177 11.38 -16.55 -57.18
N ALA A 178 10.50 -16.71 -58.16
CA ALA A 178 10.02 -15.67 -59.05
C ALA A 178 8.51 -15.79 -59.22
N ALA A 179 7.78 -14.81 -58.70
CA ALA A 179 6.33 -14.76 -58.81
C ALA A 179 5.89 -14.58 -60.28
N PRO A 180 4.86 -15.31 -60.75
CA PRO A 180 4.20 -15.01 -62.01
C PRO A 180 3.64 -13.59 -62.01
N THR A 181 3.70 -12.90 -63.14
CA THR A 181 3.12 -11.56 -63.25
C THR A 181 1.59 -11.62 -63.20
N ALA A 182 0.95 -10.56 -62.71
CA ALA A 182 -0.52 -10.45 -62.69
C ALA A 182 -1.13 -10.66 -64.09
N ALA A 183 -0.46 -10.19 -65.14
CA ALA A 183 -0.87 -10.43 -66.54
C ALA A 183 -0.82 -11.91 -66.92
N GLN A 184 0.24 -12.64 -66.54
CA GLN A 184 0.33 -14.08 -66.78
C GLN A 184 -0.78 -14.86 -66.06
N LEU A 185 -1.04 -14.54 -64.78
CA LEU A 185 -2.12 -15.17 -64.01
C LEU A 185 -3.49 -14.91 -64.64
N HIS A 186 -3.77 -13.65 -64.97
CA HIS A 186 -5.03 -13.25 -65.58
C HIS A 186 -5.23 -13.87 -66.98
N CYS A 187 -4.19 -13.88 -67.82
CA CYS A 187 -4.24 -14.53 -69.13
C CYS A 187 -4.50 -16.03 -69.02
N LEU A 188 -3.85 -16.73 -68.08
CA LEU A 188 -4.12 -18.14 -67.83
C LEU A 188 -5.56 -18.37 -67.36
N GLN A 189 -6.04 -17.55 -66.43
CA GLN A 189 -7.42 -17.64 -65.93
C GLN A 189 -8.44 -17.41 -67.04
N PHE A 190 -8.24 -16.37 -67.86
CA PHE A 190 -9.09 -16.06 -69.00
C PHE A 190 -9.10 -17.19 -70.04
N LEU A 191 -7.93 -17.73 -70.42
CA LEU A 191 -7.85 -18.81 -71.39
C LEU A 191 -8.48 -20.11 -70.87
N ILE A 192 -8.38 -20.40 -69.56
CA ILE A 192 -9.05 -21.56 -68.96
C ILE A 192 -10.56 -21.33 -68.95
N HIS A 193 -11.01 -20.11 -68.66
CA HIS A 193 -12.41 -19.75 -68.74
C HIS A 193 -12.94 -19.90 -70.17
N GLU A 194 -12.26 -19.35 -71.18
CA GLU A 194 -12.61 -19.48 -72.60
C GLU A 194 -12.71 -20.95 -73.03
N LEU A 195 -11.76 -21.78 -72.57
CA LEU A 195 -11.73 -23.21 -72.83
C LEU A 195 -12.95 -23.95 -72.26
N VAL A 196 -13.37 -23.59 -71.05
CA VAL A 196 -14.44 -24.27 -70.32
C VAL A 196 -15.83 -23.74 -70.72
N SER A 197 -15.97 -22.42 -70.92
CA SER A 197 -17.24 -21.75 -71.20
C SER A 197 -17.56 -21.63 -72.69
N GLY A 198 -16.59 -21.92 -73.58
CA GLY A 198 -16.75 -21.85 -75.03
C GLY A 198 -16.93 -20.43 -75.57
N GLY A 199 -16.52 -19.41 -74.79
CA GLY A 199 -16.58 -18.01 -75.20
C GLY A 199 -17.98 -17.37 -75.23
N ALA A 200 -19.03 -18.06 -74.77
CA ALA A 200 -20.37 -17.50 -74.68
C ALA A 200 -20.66 -16.94 -73.27
N PRO A 201 -21.15 -15.69 -73.11
CA PRO A 201 -21.60 -15.21 -71.82
C PRO A 201 -22.87 -15.96 -71.39
N LYS A 202 -22.80 -16.77 -70.33
CA LYS A 202 -23.97 -17.50 -69.80
C LYS A 202 -24.59 -16.83 -68.58
N LYS A 203 -25.92 -17.00 -68.47
CA LYS A 203 -26.80 -16.51 -67.39
C LYS A 203 -26.43 -17.13 -66.03
N ALA A 204 -26.70 -16.39 -64.96
CA ALA A 204 -26.36 -16.71 -63.58
C ALA A 204 -26.85 -18.11 -63.13
N GLY A 205 -25.91 -18.97 -62.74
CA GLY A 205 -26.17 -20.30 -62.17
C GLY A 205 -25.02 -21.31 -62.41
N GLY A 206 -23.95 -21.23 -61.60
CA GLY A 206 -22.85 -22.22 -61.53
C GLY A 206 -21.67 -21.98 -62.51
N PHE A 207 -20.46 -21.79 -61.98
CA PHE A 207 -19.23 -21.51 -62.76
C PHE A 207 -18.82 -22.65 -63.73
N PHE A 208 -19.21 -23.89 -63.45
CA PHE A 208 -18.93 -25.09 -64.26
C PHE A 208 -20.22 -25.89 -64.57
N GLY A 209 -21.32 -25.19 -64.88
CA GLY A 209 -22.64 -25.81 -65.11
C GLY A 209 -22.80 -26.49 -66.49
N SER A 210 -22.90 -27.82 -66.46
CA SER A 210 -23.61 -28.77 -67.34
C SER A 210 -24.04 -28.34 -68.76
N SER A 211 -23.16 -27.74 -69.56
CA SER A 211 -23.26 -27.89 -71.02
C SER A 211 -22.40 -29.05 -71.48
N ASP A 212 -22.78 -29.68 -72.59
CA ASP A 212 -21.97 -30.60 -73.43
C ASP A 212 -20.60 -29.98 -73.74
N THR A 213 -19.76 -29.91 -72.72
CA THR A 213 -18.38 -29.52 -72.84
C THR A 213 -17.65 -30.78 -73.28
N ASP A 214 -16.99 -30.62 -74.40
CA ASP A 214 -16.38 -31.66 -75.19
C ASP A 214 -15.04 -32.13 -74.53
N ILE A 215 -14.98 -32.07 -73.19
CA ILE A 215 -13.86 -32.19 -72.27
C ILE A 215 -14.15 -33.33 -71.27
N PRO A 216 -13.24 -34.33 -71.12
CA PRO A 216 -13.37 -35.39 -70.13
C PRO A 216 -13.43 -34.86 -68.69
N SER A 217 -14.20 -35.55 -67.83
CA SER A 217 -14.41 -35.13 -66.44
C SER A 217 -13.13 -35.03 -65.59
N ALA A 218 -12.13 -35.86 -65.87
CA ALA A 218 -10.83 -35.80 -65.18
C ALA A 218 -10.04 -34.53 -65.54
N ASP A 219 -10.00 -34.16 -66.81
CA ASP A 219 -9.34 -32.94 -67.28
C ASP A 219 -10.10 -31.69 -66.85
N MET A 220 -11.44 -31.74 -66.86
CA MET A 220 -12.28 -30.67 -66.34
C MET A 220 -11.99 -30.37 -64.87
N LYS A 221 -11.90 -31.41 -64.03
CA LYS A 221 -11.52 -31.24 -62.61
C LYS A 221 -10.12 -30.66 -62.44
N LEU A 222 -9.15 -31.05 -63.28
CA LEU A 222 -7.80 -30.48 -63.24
C LEU A 222 -7.80 -28.99 -63.63
N LEU A 223 -8.56 -28.61 -64.65
CA LEU A 223 -8.73 -27.22 -65.09
C LEU A 223 -9.44 -26.39 -64.02
N GLU A 224 -10.52 -26.90 -63.43
CA GLU A 224 -11.27 -26.24 -62.35
C GLU A 224 -10.42 -26.07 -61.09
N ASN A 225 -9.71 -27.11 -60.66
CA ASN A 225 -8.82 -27.03 -59.50
C ASN A 225 -7.70 -26.01 -59.71
N PHE A 226 -7.08 -25.97 -60.89
CA PHE A 226 -6.04 -24.99 -61.17
C PHE A 226 -6.60 -23.58 -61.37
N PHE A 227 -7.79 -23.43 -61.96
CA PHE A 227 -8.50 -22.16 -62.06
C PHE A 227 -8.76 -21.54 -60.68
N ASN A 228 -9.20 -22.33 -59.71
CA ASN A 228 -9.39 -21.88 -58.33
C ASN A 228 -8.06 -21.47 -57.67
N ARG A 229 -6.96 -22.18 -57.95
CA ARG A 229 -5.61 -21.80 -57.48
C ARG A 229 -5.14 -20.48 -58.10
N LEU A 230 -5.34 -20.29 -59.41
CA LEU A 230 -5.01 -19.04 -60.11
C LEU A 230 -5.77 -17.84 -59.54
N ALA A 231 -7.02 -18.04 -59.11
CA ALA A 231 -7.80 -17.00 -58.45
C ALA A 231 -7.25 -16.65 -57.05
N PHE A 232 -6.64 -17.61 -56.35
CA PHE A 232 -6.09 -17.40 -55.00
C PHE A 232 -4.65 -16.86 -55.01
N PHE A 233 -3.84 -17.16 -56.03
CA PHE A 233 -2.43 -16.72 -56.10
C PHE A 233 -2.21 -15.22 -55.93
N PRO A 234 -3.01 -14.29 -56.52
CA PRO A 234 -2.84 -12.87 -56.28
C PRO A 234 -2.88 -12.49 -54.80
N HIS A 235 -3.74 -13.15 -54.01
CA HIS A 235 -3.87 -12.89 -52.57
C HIS A 235 -2.64 -13.34 -51.78
N ILE A 236 -2.08 -14.50 -52.10
CA ILE A 236 -0.85 -14.97 -51.42
C ILE A 236 0.36 -14.15 -51.86
N LEU A 237 0.45 -13.81 -53.16
CA LEU A 237 1.58 -13.05 -53.70
C LEU A 237 1.59 -11.62 -53.17
N ASP A 238 0.43 -11.00 -52.95
CA ASP A 238 0.27 -9.75 -52.21
C ASP A 238 0.01 -10.02 -50.72
N TYR A 239 0.95 -10.73 -50.09
CA TYR A 239 0.86 -11.26 -48.73
C TYR A 239 0.42 -10.19 -47.73
N ARG A 240 1.10 -9.03 -47.74
CA ARG A 240 0.87 -7.96 -46.76
C ARG A 240 -0.49 -7.28 -46.95
N ALA A 241 -0.89 -6.99 -48.19
CA ALA A 241 -2.19 -6.36 -48.42
C ALA A 241 -3.33 -7.31 -48.05
N THR A 242 -3.22 -8.59 -48.41
CA THR A 242 -4.21 -9.61 -48.02
C THR A 242 -4.28 -9.75 -46.51
N LEU A 243 -3.13 -9.79 -45.83
CA LEU A 243 -3.07 -9.91 -44.37
C LEU A 243 -3.79 -8.77 -43.66
N ILE A 244 -3.51 -7.53 -44.07
CA ILE A 244 -4.18 -6.33 -43.54
C ILE A 244 -5.69 -6.44 -43.76
N HIS A 245 -6.13 -6.86 -44.95
CA HIS A 245 -7.54 -6.96 -45.27
C HIS A 245 -8.28 -8.04 -44.46
N VAL A 246 -7.70 -9.24 -44.32
CA VAL A 246 -8.36 -10.34 -43.59
C VAL A 246 -8.27 -10.21 -42.06
N SER A 247 -7.52 -9.22 -41.56
CA SER A 247 -7.42 -8.91 -40.13
C SER A 247 -8.01 -7.54 -39.75
N ASP A 248 -8.66 -6.85 -40.69
CA ASP A 248 -9.32 -5.55 -40.48
C ASP A 248 -10.65 -5.73 -39.73
N LEU A 249 -10.70 -5.19 -38.51
CA LEU A 249 -11.88 -5.13 -37.66
C LEU A 249 -12.39 -3.69 -37.46
N GLY A 250 -11.90 -2.72 -38.24
CA GLY A 250 -12.23 -1.30 -38.09
C GLY A 250 -13.72 -0.98 -38.27
N PHE A 251 -14.46 -1.85 -38.96
CA PHE A 251 -15.92 -1.74 -39.11
C PHE A 251 -16.69 -1.77 -37.78
N LEU A 252 -16.07 -2.23 -36.68
CA LEU A 252 -16.70 -2.26 -35.36
C LEU A 252 -16.88 -0.86 -34.74
N TRP A 253 -16.12 0.15 -35.20
CA TRP A 253 -16.21 1.51 -34.67
C TRP A 253 -17.19 2.41 -35.45
N PHE A 254 -17.21 2.29 -36.79
CA PHE A 254 -17.99 3.17 -37.66
C PHE A 254 -19.50 3.07 -37.43
N ARG A 255 -20.16 4.23 -37.34
CA ARG A 255 -21.59 4.34 -36.98
C ARG A 255 -22.37 5.46 -37.68
N GLU A 256 -21.85 5.98 -38.79
CA GLU A 256 -22.40 7.11 -39.57
C GLU A 256 -23.90 6.96 -39.91
N PHE A 257 -24.33 5.75 -40.29
CA PHE A 257 -25.74 5.48 -40.59
C PHE A 257 -26.66 5.83 -39.41
N TYR A 258 -26.26 5.51 -38.19
CA TYR A 258 -27.05 5.76 -37.00
C TYR A 258 -26.91 7.20 -36.49
N LEU A 259 -25.76 7.85 -36.73
CA LEU A 259 -25.60 9.29 -36.45
C LEU A 259 -26.57 10.12 -37.29
N GLU A 260 -26.62 9.84 -38.60
CA GLU A 260 -27.55 10.51 -39.52
C GLU A 260 -29.01 10.24 -39.14
N THR A 261 -29.36 8.98 -38.85
CA THR A 261 -30.73 8.59 -38.49
C THR A 261 -31.17 9.22 -37.16
N SER A 262 -30.27 9.31 -36.18
CA SER A 262 -30.57 9.82 -34.84
C SER A 262 -30.42 11.34 -34.72
N LYS A 263 -29.85 12.00 -35.73
CA LYS A 263 -29.54 13.46 -35.74
C LYS A 263 -28.69 13.89 -34.54
N VAL A 264 -27.73 13.05 -34.17
CA VAL A 264 -26.75 13.35 -33.11
C VAL A 264 -25.37 13.48 -33.71
N ILE A 265 -24.52 14.31 -33.10
CA ILE A 265 -23.14 14.52 -33.57
C ILE A 265 -22.29 13.27 -33.30
N GLN A 266 -22.43 12.68 -32.11
CA GLN A 266 -21.72 11.46 -31.74
C GLN A 266 -22.46 10.70 -30.64
N PHE A 267 -22.23 9.39 -30.56
CA PHE A 267 -22.69 8.53 -29.46
C PHE A 267 -21.65 8.48 -28.34
N PRO A 268 -22.08 8.24 -27.09
CA PRO A 268 -21.16 8.13 -25.98
C PRO A 268 -20.35 6.81 -26.05
N ILE A 269 -19.20 6.76 -25.38
CA ILE A 269 -18.24 5.66 -25.52
C ILE A 269 -18.79 4.30 -25.06
N GLU A 270 -19.80 4.29 -24.20
CA GLU A 270 -20.51 3.08 -23.76
C GLU A 270 -21.28 2.39 -24.90
N CYS A 271 -21.44 3.07 -26.03
CA CYS A 271 -21.98 2.52 -27.28
C CYS A 271 -20.88 2.21 -28.32
N SER A 272 -19.60 2.35 -27.96
CA SER A 272 -18.47 1.98 -28.81
C SER A 272 -18.04 0.55 -28.54
N LEU A 273 -18.08 -0.32 -29.56
CA LEU A 273 -17.74 -1.73 -29.40
C LEU A 273 -16.31 -1.96 -28.87
N PRO A 274 -15.26 -1.31 -29.41
CA PRO A 274 -13.91 -1.43 -28.87
C PRO A 274 -13.83 -1.12 -27.37
N TRP A 275 -14.44 -0.02 -26.94
CA TRP A 275 -14.47 0.36 -25.51
C TRP A 275 -15.29 -0.61 -24.68
N MET A 276 -16.48 -1.02 -25.14
CA MET A 276 -17.32 -1.99 -24.42
C MET A 276 -16.59 -3.32 -24.16
N LEU A 277 -15.74 -3.76 -25.08
CA LEU A 277 -14.93 -4.96 -24.90
C LEU A 277 -13.79 -4.73 -23.91
N ALA A 278 -13.09 -3.60 -23.99
CA ALA A 278 -12.04 -3.25 -23.03
C ALA A 278 -12.59 -3.09 -21.61
N ASP A 279 -13.70 -2.37 -21.45
CA ASP A 279 -14.39 -2.15 -20.18
C ASP A 279 -14.87 -3.46 -19.57
N HIS A 280 -15.41 -4.36 -20.40
CA HIS A 280 -15.82 -5.69 -19.95
C HIS A 280 -14.67 -6.50 -19.35
N ILE A 281 -13.46 -6.39 -19.88
CA ILE A 281 -12.27 -7.10 -19.36
C ILE A 281 -11.91 -6.61 -17.96
N ILE A 282 -11.95 -5.30 -17.74
CA ILE A 282 -11.58 -4.67 -16.46
C ILE A 282 -12.56 -5.07 -15.35
N GLU A 283 -13.85 -5.06 -15.67
CA GLU A 283 -14.95 -5.42 -14.75
C GLU A 283 -15.12 -6.95 -14.58
N SER A 284 -14.52 -7.76 -15.45
CA SER A 284 -14.63 -9.21 -15.39
C SER A 284 -13.93 -9.81 -14.17
N GLN A 285 -14.51 -10.89 -13.65
CA GLN A 285 -13.87 -11.74 -12.65
C GLN A 285 -12.91 -12.77 -13.26
N ASP A 286 -12.94 -12.94 -14.59
CA ASP A 286 -12.08 -13.88 -15.30
C ASP A 286 -10.67 -13.32 -15.46
N ALA A 287 -9.74 -13.82 -14.63
CA ALA A 287 -8.35 -13.39 -14.64
C ALA A 287 -7.63 -13.68 -15.96
N GLY A 288 -8.12 -14.61 -16.79
CA GLY A 288 -7.50 -14.94 -18.07
C GLY A 288 -7.67 -13.84 -19.12
N LEU A 289 -8.74 -13.05 -19.03
CA LEU A 289 -9.03 -12.00 -20.01
C LEU A 289 -8.15 -10.74 -19.83
N LEU A 290 -7.62 -10.53 -18.63
CA LEU A 290 -6.83 -9.33 -18.28
C LEU A 290 -5.60 -9.14 -19.17
N GLU A 291 -4.95 -10.23 -19.59
CA GLU A 291 -3.79 -10.18 -20.49
C GLU A 291 -4.14 -9.61 -21.87
N SER A 292 -5.42 -9.66 -22.25
CA SER A 292 -5.93 -9.21 -23.54
C SER A 292 -6.59 -7.82 -23.48
N VAL A 293 -6.45 -7.07 -22.38
CA VAL A 293 -7.13 -5.78 -22.17
C VAL A 293 -6.84 -4.72 -23.24
N LEU A 294 -5.67 -4.82 -23.88
CA LEU A 294 -5.25 -3.91 -24.96
C LEU A 294 -5.66 -4.40 -26.36
N MET A 295 -6.12 -5.65 -26.51
CA MET A 295 -6.51 -6.18 -27.82
C MET A 295 -7.66 -5.39 -28.47
N PRO A 296 -8.71 -4.97 -27.73
CA PRO A 296 -9.76 -4.12 -28.32
C PRO A 296 -9.25 -2.78 -28.85
N PHE A 297 -8.15 -2.25 -28.30
CA PHE A 297 -7.60 -0.98 -28.76
C PHE A 297 -6.96 -1.08 -30.15
N ASP A 298 -6.59 -2.28 -30.59
CA ASP A 298 -6.08 -2.49 -31.95
C ASP A 298 -7.18 -2.30 -33.02
N VAL A 299 -8.46 -2.42 -32.63
CA VAL A 299 -9.59 -2.08 -33.52
C VAL A 299 -9.60 -0.59 -33.87
N TYR A 300 -9.10 0.28 -32.98
CA TYR A 300 -8.94 1.70 -33.31
C TYR A 300 -7.81 1.93 -34.32
N ASN A 301 -6.74 1.12 -34.28
CA ASN A 301 -5.70 1.19 -35.31
C ASN A 301 -6.28 0.86 -36.69
N ASP A 302 -7.09 -0.20 -36.78
CA ASP A 302 -7.79 -0.57 -38.02
C ASP A 302 -8.73 0.54 -38.50
N SER A 303 -9.55 1.07 -37.59
CA SER A 303 -10.51 2.12 -37.89
C SER A 303 -9.82 3.38 -38.42
N ALA A 304 -8.70 3.77 -37.80
CA ALA A 304 -7.92 4.93 -38.20
C ALA A 304 -7.25 4.73 -39.56
N GLU A 305 -6.65 3.55 -39.78
CA GLU A 305 -6.05 3.16 -41.04
C GLU A 305 -7.10 3.16 -42.18
N HIS A 306 -8.29 2.62 -41.91
CA HIS A 306 -9.42 2.63 -42.86
C HIS A 306 -9.92 4.05 -43.15
N ALA A 307 -10.07 4.89 -42.12
CA ALA A 307 -10.48 6.29 -42.27
C ALA A 307 -9.50 7.10 -43.14
N LEU A 308 -8.19 6.89 -42.93
CA LEU A 308 -7.14 7.64 -43.63
C LEU A 308 -6.85 7.11 -45.04
N ARG A 309 -6.70 5.78 -45.22
CA ARG A 309 -6.27 5.20 -46.51
C ARG A 309 -7.43 4.83 -47.43
N VAL A 310 -8.55 4.37 -46.87
CA VAL A 310 -9.71 3.92 -47.65
C VAL A 310 -10.71 5.06 -47.85
N LEU A 311 -11.26 5.60 -46.77
CA LEU A 311 -12.30 6.65 -46.83
C LEU A 311 -11.71 8.04 -47.15
N LYS A 312 -10.43 8.25 -46.80
CA LYS A 312 -9.69 9.51 -46.96
C LYS A 312 -10.41 10.69 -46.30
N GLN A 313 -11.00 10.45 -45.13
CA GLN A 313 -11.72 11.46 -44.36
C GLN A 313 -10.97 11.79 -43.07
N ARG A 314 -10.60 13.07 -42.92
CA ARG A 314 -9.87 13.54 -41.74
C ARG A 314 -10.74 13.56 -40.47
N PHE A 315 -11.98 14.04 -40.58
CA PHE A 315 -12.85 14.19 -39.41
C PHE A 315 -13.11 12.85 -38.69
N LEU A 316 -13.21 11.74 -39.45
CA LEU A 316 -13.34 10.40 -38.87
C LEU A 316 -12.10 10.02 -38.05
N TYR A 317 -10.90 10.35 -38.53
CA TYR A 317 -9.69 10.13 -37.76
C TYR A 317 -9.64 11.02 -36.51
N ASP A 318 -10.02 12.29 -36.62
CA ASP A 318 -10.05 13.22 -35.48
C ASP A 318 -11.03 12.71 -34.39
N GLU A 319 -12.16 12.11 -34.77
CA GLU A 319 -13.11 11.49 -33.85
C GLU A 319 -12.57 10.18 -33.22
N ILE A 320 -11.91 9.32 -34.01
CA ILE A 320 -11.25 8.12 -33.50
C ILE A 320 -10.18 8.49 -32.49
N GLU A 321 -9.34 9.47 -32.80
CA GLU A 321 -8.28 9.95 -31.93
C GLU A 321 -8.84 10.49 -30.60
N ALA A 322 -9.88 11.33 -30.67
CA ALA A 322 -10.52 11.85 -29.47
C ALA A 322 -11.17 10.76 -28.60
N GLU A 323 -11.79 9.75 -29.23
CA GLU A 323 -12.37 8.62 -28.49
C GLU A 323 -11.28 7.76 -27.85
N VAL A 324 -10.19 7.47 -28.57
CA VAL A 324 -9.05 6.72 -28.06
C VAL A 324 -8.42 7.40 -26.85
N ASP A 325 -8.18 8.72 -26.92
CA ASP A 325 -7.59 9.46 -25.81
C ASP A 325 -8.45 9.34 -24.54
N LEU A 326 -9.77 9.52 -24.66
CA LEU A 326 -10.70 9.35 -23.53
C LEU A 326 -10.74 7.91 -23.00
N CYS A 327 -10.88 6.93 -23.90
CA CYS A 327 -10.95 5.52 -23.53
C CYS A 327 -9.64 5.02 -22.89
N PHE A 328 -8.49 5.47 -23.39
CA PHE A 328 -7.19 5.07 -22.86
C PHE A 328 -6.93 5.68 -21.49
N ASP A 329 -7.31 6.95 -21.26
CA ASP A 329 -7.28 7.57 -19.94
C ASP A 329 -8.16 6.81 -18.94
N GLN A 330 -9.39 6.43 -19.35
CA GLN A 330 -10.28 5.63 -18.53
C GLN A 330 -9.73 4.23 -18.25
N LEU A 331 -9.11 3.58 -19.25
CA LEU A 331 -8.44 2.29 -19.09
C LEU A 331 -7.37 2.39 -18.01
N VAL A 332 -6.42 3.34 -18.12
CA VAL A 332 -5.32 3.49 -17.16
C VAL A 332 -5.86 3.79 -15.76
N TYR A 333 -6.89 4.64 -15.66
CA TYR A 333 -7.56 4.95 -14.39
C TYR A 333 -8.18 3.70 -13.74
N LYS A 334 -9.09 3.01 -14.45
CA LYS A 334 -9.82 1.87 -13.91
C LYS A 334 -8.88 0.70 -13.61
N LEU A 335 -7.96 0.41 -14.52
CA LEU A 335 -6.98 -0.66 -14.33
C LEU A 335 -6.11 -0.40 -13.10
N SER A 336 -5.67 0.86 -12.89
CA SER A 336 -4.89 1.23 -11.71
C SER A 336 -5.67 1.06 -10.41
N GLU A 337 -6.95 1.44 -10.39
CA GLU A 337 -7.83 1.25 -9.23
C GLU A 337 -8.02 -0.24 -8.88
N HIS A 338 -8.25 -1.08 -9.89
CA HIS A 338 -8.41 -2.52 -9.71
C HIS A 338 -7.11 -3.20 -9.25
N MET A 339 -5.97 -2.82 -9.84
CA MET A 339 -4.65 -3.30 -9.43
C MET A 339 -4.34 -2.89 -7.99
N PHE A 340 -4.52 -1.60 -7.64
CA PHE A 340 -4.28 -1.11 -6.29
C PHE A 340 -5.14 -1.83 -5.26
N SER A 341 -6.45 -1.94 -5.50
CA SER A 341 -7.39 -2.64 -4.61
C SER A 341 -7.01 -4.12 -4.42
N TYR A 342 -6.59 -4.78 -5.50
CA TYR A 342 -6.12 -6.17 -5.46
C TYR A 342 -4.87 -6.33 -4.60
N TYR A 343 -3.80 -5.57 -4.87
CA TYR A 343 -2.55 -5.67 -4.11
C TYR A 343 -2.72 -5.21 -2.65
N LYS A 344 -3.61 -4.23 -2.39
CA LYS A 344 -4.01 -3.82 -1.03
C LYS A 344 -4.70 -4.95 -0.27
N SER A 345 -5.58 -5.69 -0.93
CA SER A 345 -6.25 -6.86 -0.37
C SER A 345 -5.25 -7.99 -0.09
N CYS A 346 -4.31 -8.24 -1.01
CA CYS A 346 -3.23 -9.22 -0.80
C CYS A 346 -2.36 -8.86 0.43
N ALA A 347 -1.98 -7.59 0.57
CA ALA A 347 -1.20 -7.11 1.71
C ALA A 347 -1.96 -7.24 3.03
N ALA A 348 -3.23 -6.83 3.06
CA ALA A 348 -4.09 -6.95 4.24
C ALA A 348 -4.27 -8.41 4.67
N SER A 349 -4.56 -9.30 3.71
CA SER A 349 -4.67 -10.75 3.95
C SER A 349 -3.37 -11.34 4.54
N LYS A 350 -2.19 -10.96 4.00
CA LYS A 350 -0.88 -11.41 4.50
C LYS A 350 -0.56 -10.94 5.93
N ILE A 351 -1.02 -9.74 6.31
CA ILE A 351 -0.79 -9.14 7.64
C ILE A 351 -1.79 -9.64 8.69
N LEU A 352 -2.87 -10.29 8.27
CA LEU A 352 -3.89 -10.82 9.17
C LEU A 352 -3.29 -11.92 10.06
N ASP A 353 -3.63 -11.90 11.35
CA ASP A 353 -3.08 -12.85 12.32
C ASP A 353 -3.53 -14.28 11.99
N LEU A 354 -2.59 -15.21 11.91
CA LEU A 354 -2.83 -16.63 11.70
C LEU A 354 -3.72 -17.21 12.81
N ALA A 355 -3.58 -16.74 14.06
CA ALA A 355 -4.44 -17.17 15.17
C ALA A 355 -5.90 -16.72 14.95
N PHE A 356 -6.10 -15.48 14.47
CA PHE A 356 -7.42 -14.98 14.09
C PHE A 356 -8.03 -15.82 12.96
N ILE A 357 -7.29 -16.04 11.87
CA ILE A 357 -7.74 -16.87 10.74
C ILE A 357 -8.10 -18.28 11.21
N SER A 358 -7.33 -18.84 12.15
CA SER A 358 -7.57 -20.18 12.66
C SER A 358 -8.90 -20.31 13.41
N ALA A 359 -9.34 -19.25 14.08
CA ALA A 359 -10.55 -19.20 14.89
C ALA A 359 -11.82 -18.90 14.08
N VAL A 360 -11.70 -18.34 12.87
CA VAL A 360 -12.85 -18.02 12.02
C VAL A 360 -13.27 -19.23 11.18
N GLU A 361 -14.59 -19.50 11.12
CA GLU A 361 -15.16 -20.64 10.40
C GLU A 361 -15.01 -20.52 8.87
N ASN A 362 -15.17 -19.32 8.30
CA ASN A 362 -15.12 -19.05 6.85
C ASN A 362 -13.79 -18.41 6.42
N ARG A 363 -12.72 -19.21 6.39
CA ARG A 363 -11.37 -18.74 6.03
C ARG A 363 -11.25 -18.24 4.58
N ASP A 364 -12.05 -18.81 3.68
CA ASP A 364 -12.01 -18.47 2.25
C ASP A 364 -12.33 -17.00 1.97
N LYS A 365 -13.06 -16.33 2.87
CA LYS A 365 -13.38 -14.89 2.76
C LYS A 365 -12.16 -13.98 2.79
N TYR A 366 -11.07 -14.44 3.42
CA TYR A 366 -9.83 -13.67 3.54
C TYR A 366 -8.78 -14.08 2.52
N ASN A 367 -9.07 -15.10 1.71
CA ASN A 367 -8.16 -15.57 0.68
C ASN A 367 -8.35 -14.75 -0.61
N ILE A 368 -7.23 -14.28 -1.18
CA ILE A 368 -7.26 -13.48 -2.40
C ILE A 368 -6.76 -14.33 -3.56
N PHE A 369 -7.63 -14.57 -4.53
CA PHE A 369 -7.29 -15.36 -5.72
C PHE A 369 -6.31 -14.61 -6.62
N PRO A 370 -5.25 -15.29 -7.11
CA PRO A 370 -4.22 -14.63 -7.91
C PRO A 370 -4.78 -14.07 -9.23
N ARG A 371 -4.44 -12.83 -9.54
CA ARG A 371 -4.72 -12.15 -10.82
C ARG A 371 -3.45 -11.99 -11.66
N ARG A 372 -3.59 -11.99 -12.99
CA ARG A 372 -2.48 -11.97 -13.95
C ARG A 372 -2.17 -10.56 -14.47
N TYR A 373 -1.67 -9.68 -13.60
CA TYR A 373 -1.28 -8.31 -13.97
C TYR A 373 0.19 -8.19 -14.43
N GLU A 374 1.01 -9.21 -14.20
CA GLU A 374 2.46 -9.17 -14.45
C GLU A 374 2.84 -8.85 -15.91
N SER A 375 2.08 -9.37 -16.87
CA SER A 375 2.31 -9.10 -18.29
C SER A 375 2.13 -7.62 -18.60
N LEU A 376 1.09 -6.98 -18.03
CA LEU A 376 0.78 -5.56 -18.21
C LEU A 376 1.87 -4.66 -17.62
N PHE A 377 2.43 -5.01 -16.46
CA PHE A 377 3.55 -4.25 -15.87
C PHE A 377 4.82 -4.29 -16.70
N LYS A 378 4.99 -5.29 -17.58
CA LYS A 378 6.14 -5.43 -18.47
C LYS A 378 5.94 -4.72 -19.82
N MET A 379 4.76 -4.17 -20.09
CA MET A 379 4.45 -3.54 -21.38
C MET A 379 5.02 -2.12 -21.48
N ARG A 380 6.18 -2.01 -22.15
CA ARG A 380 6.87 -0.73 -22.39
C ARG A 380 6.59 -0.09 -23.75
N HIS A 381 6.11 -0.88 -24.71
CA HIS A 381 5.89 -0.44 -26.08
C HIS A 381 4.59 -1.04 -26.62
N PHE A 382 3.50 -0.28 -26.54
CA PHE A 382 2.23 -0.58 -27.19
C PHE A 382 1.99 0.42 -28.34
N LYS A 383 1.70 -0.07 -29.54
CA LYS A 383 1.46 0.78 -30.72
C LYS A 383 -0.02 1.12 -30.83
N LEU A 384 -0.35 2.40 -30.73
CA LEU A 384 -1.72 2.90 -30.84
C LEU A 384 -1.75 4.22 -31.61
N LEU A 385 -2.50 4.28 -32.71
CA LEU A 385 -2.60 5.43 -33.60
C LEU A 385 -1.22 6.00 -34.01
N GLY A 386 -0.25 5.11 -34.23
CA GLY A 386 1.13 5.46 -34.57
C GLY A 386 2.02 5.89 -33.38
N ARG A 387 1.47 6.03 -32.17
CA ARG A 387 2.21 6.32 -30.94
C ARG A 387 2.78 5.03 -30.35
N SER A 388 3.93 5.11 -29.67
CA SER A 388 4.45 4.04 -28.82
C SER A 388 4.22 4.41 -27.36
N ILE A 389 3.29 3.73 -26.70
CA ILE A 389 2.88 3.99 -25.32
C ILE A 389 3.61 3.05 -24.36
N ASP A 390 4.19 3.60 -23.29
CA ASP A 390 4.73 2.85 -22.16
C ASP A 390 3.67 2.73 -21.06
N LEU A 391 2.96 1.59 -21.04
CA LEU A 391 1.91 1.34 -20.06
C LEU A 391 2.50 1.18 -18.65
N SER A 392 3.67 0.57 -18.53
CA SER A 392 4.37 0.39 -17.24
C SER A 392 4.64 1.74 -16.56
N PHE A 393 5.14 2.71 -17.32
CA PHE A 393 5.37 4.06 -16.83
C PHE A 393 4.08 4.77 -16.38
N LEU A 394 3.01 4.70 -17.19
CA LEU A 394 1.72 5.30 -16.86
C LEU A 394 1.09 4.69 -15.61
N LEU A 395 1.16 3.36 -15.47
CA LEU A 395 0.72 2.65 -14.27
C LEU A 395 1.55 3.06 -13.06
N ALA A 396 2.88 3.11 -13.16
CA ALA A 396 3.74 3.56 -12.06
C ALA A 396 3.43 4.99 -11.60
N GLN A 397 3.25 5.92 -12.54
CA GLN A 397 2.85 7.30 -12.25
C GLN A 397 1.51 7.35 -11.49
N ARG A 398 0.52 6.55 -11.94
CA ARG A 398 -0.79 6.51 -11.29
C ARG A 398 -0.73 5.84 -9.91
N MET A 399 0.04 4.78 -9.74
CA MET A 399 0.25 4.12 -8.44
C MET A 399 0.89 5.06 -7.43
N ASN A 400 1.92 5.81 -7.82
CA ASN A 400 2.56 6.81 -6.97
C ASN A 400 1.55 7.89 -6.50
N LYS A 401 0.59 8.27 -7.36
CA LYS A 401 -0.49 9.19 -7.00
C LYS A 401 -1.49 8.55 -6.03
N ILE A 402 -1.97 7.35 -6.32
CA ILE A 402 -2.95 6.63 -5.47
C ILE A 402 -2.36 6.35 -4.08
N LEU A 403 -1.08 6.00 -3.97
CA LEU A 403 -0.42 5.78 -2.68
C LEU A 403 -0.42 7.03 -1.80
N ARG A 404 -0.15 8.20 -2.39
CA ARG A 404 -0.20 9.50 -1.68
C ARG A 404 -1.62 9.86 -1.28
N GLU A 405 -2.58 9.73 -2.20
CA GLU A 405 -4.00 9.97 -1.92
C GLU A 405 -4.53 9.03 -0.83
N ASN A 406 -4.10 7.77 -0.83
CA ASN A 406 -4.50 6.83 0.22
C ASN A 406 -3.90 7.23 1.57
N LEU A 407 -2.62 7.57 1.64
CA LEU A 407 -1.99 7.99 2.89
C LEU A 407 -2.59 9.29 3.45
N GLU A 408 -2.89 10.26 2.58
CA GLU A 408 -3.60 11.49 2.93
C GLU A 408 -4.96 11.17 3.57
N PHE A 409 -5.76 10.32 2.93
CA PHE A 409 -7.03 9.85 3.47
C PHE A 409 -6.90 9.17 4.85
N LEU A 410 -5.84 8.38 5.07
CA LEU A 410 -5.60 7.73 6.36
C LEU A 410 -5.31 8.75 7.47
N LEU A 411 -4.55 9.80 7.16
CA LEU A 411 -4.25 10.89 8.10
C LEU A 411 -5.50 11.73 8.39
N GLU A 412 -6.25 12.16 7.36
CA GLU A 412 -7.52 12.88 7.52
C GLU A 412 -8.52 12.09 8.38
N ARG A 413 -8.57 10.76 8.19
CA ARG A 413 -9.39 9.88 9.02
C ARG A 413 -8.94 9.90 10.48
N PHE A 414 -7.64 9.78 10.76
CA PHE A 414 -7.12 9.85 12.13
C PHE A 414 -7.40 11.21 12.77
N GLU A 415 -7.29 12.31 12.02
CA GLU A 415 -7.59 13.67 12.48
C GLU A 415 -9.06 13.84 12.89
N SER A 416 -9.96 13.02 12.34
CA SER A 416 -11.39 12.99 12.72
C SER A 416 -11.70 12.14 13.97
N GLN A 417 -10.72 11.44 14.54
CA GLN A 417 -10.88 10.48 15.63
C GLN A 417 -10.08 10.88 16.88
N ASP A 418 -10.24 10.12 17.97
CA ASP A 418 -9.44 10.28 19.19
C ASP A 418 -8.08 9.58 19.08
N ILE A 419 -7.17 9.90 20.01
CA ILE A 419 -5.82 9.34 20.05
C ILE A 419 -5.76 7.81 20.15
N CYS A 420 -6.82 7.13 20.64
CA CYS A 420 -6.82 5.67 20.75
C CYS A 420 -6.76 4.99 19.37
N HIS A 421 -7.23 5.67 18.32
CA HIS A 421 -7.23 5.16 16.95
C HIS A 421 -5.86 5.24 16.27
N VAL A 422 -4.80 5.70 16.96
CA VAL A 422 -3.43 5.67 16.42
C VAL A 422 -2.95 4.25 16.09
N VAL A 423 -3.49 3.23 16.78
CA VAL A 423 -3.21 1.81 16.48
C VAL A 423 -3.88 1.38 15.17
N GLU A 424 -5.10 1.85 14.89
CA GLU A 424 -5.77 1.64 13.59
C GLU A 424 -4.94 2.30 12.48
N LEU A 425 -4.54 3.56 12.66
CA LEU A 425 -3.69 4.29 11.71
C LEU A 425 -2.39 3.52 11.42
N GLN A 426 -1.66 3.10 12.47
CA GLN A 426 -0.43 2.33 12.32
C GLN A 426 -0.66 1.05 11.51
N ARG A 427 -1.74 0.32 11.80
CA ARG A 427 -2.06 -0.89 11.06
C ARG A 427 -2.38 -0.62 9.59
N LEU A 428 -3.15 0.43 9.28
CA LEU A 428 -3.50 0.78 7.90
C LEU A 428 -2.29 1.25 7.10
N VAL A 429 -1.38 2.02 7.73
CA VAL A 429 -0.09 2.43 7.16
C VAL A 429 0.82 1.23 6.91
N ASP A 430 0.87 0.25 7.82
CA ASP A 430 1.64 -0.98 7.61
C ASP A 430 1.10 -1.80 6.42
N ILE A 431 -0.23 -1.88 6.26
CA ILE A 431 -0.85 -2.53 5.10
C ILE A 431 -0.50 -1.75 3.83
N LEU A 432 -0.53 -0.41 3.86
CA LEU A 432 -0.16 0.41 2.71
C LEU A 432 1.32 0.23 2.34
N LYS A 433 2.22 0.14 3.33
CA LYS A 433 3.64 -0.16 3.12
C LYS A 433 3.84 -1.52 2.45
N ALA A 434 3.18 -2.56 2.95
CA ALA A 434 3.23 -3.89 2.33
C ALA A 434 2.63 -3.90 0.92
N THR A 435 1.63 -3.07 0.64
CA THR A 435 1.06 -2.90 -0.71
C THR A 435 2.08 -2.26 -1.65
N HIS A 436 2.79 -1.24 -1.18
CA HIS A 436 3.89 -0.62 -1.92
C HIS A 436 5.02 -1.61 -2.19
N GLU A 437 5.39 -2.45 -1.22
CA GLU A 437 6.41 -3.49 -1.40
C GLU A 437 6.02 -4.48 -2.51
N LEU A 438 4.78 -4.99 -2.49
CA LEU A 438 4.29 -5.91 -3.53
C LEU A 438 4.21 -5.28 -4.92
N LEU A 439 3.84 -4.00 -5.01
CA LEU A 439 3.81 -3.29 -6.29
C LEU A 439 5.22 -2.97 -6.79
N SER A 440 6.16 -2.69 -5.88
CA SER A 440 7.56 -2.37 -6.19
C SER A 440 8.35 -3.56 -6.75
N GLU A 441 7.86 -4.80 -6.56
CA GLU A 441 8.39 -5.99 -7.23
C GLU A 441 8.19 -5.93 -8.76
N HIS A 442 7.22 -5.15 -9.24
CA HIS A 442 6.86 -5.08 -10.66
C HIS A 442 7.03 -3.69 -11.28
N LEU A 443 6.82 -2.63 -10.50
CA LEU A 443 6.87 -1.24 -10.95
C LEU A 443 7.97 -0.46 -10.25
N THR A 444 8.54 0.53 -10.95
CA THR A 444 9.48 1.49 -10.34
C THR A 444 8.70 2.59 -9.64
N LEU A 445 8.51 2.45 -8.32
CA LEU A 445 7.79 3.41 -7.48
C LEU A 445 8.76 4.28 -6.67
N ASP A 446 8.27 5.41 -6.16
CA ASP A 446 9.03 6.23 -5.23
C ASP A 446 9.23 5.45 -3.91
N SER A 447 10.30 5.74 -3.17
CA SER A 447 10.52 5.10 -1.86
C SER A 447 9.35 5.41 -0.91
N PHE A 448 8.81 4.38 -0.27
CA PHE A 448 7.71 4.54 0.69
C PHE A 448 8.07 5.53 1.82
N THR A 449 9.32 5.56 2.26
CA THR A 449 9.79 6.50 3.28
C THR A 449 9.70 7.95 2.81
N LEU A 450 9.95 8.21 1.51
CA LEU A 450 9.79 9.54 0.92
C LEU A 450 8.32 9.92 0.81
N ILE A 451 7.47 9.00 0.30
CA ILE A 451 6.01 9.20 0.24
C ILE A 451 5.45 9.52 1.63
N LEU A 452 5.84 8.74 2.64
CA LEU A 452 5.41 8.95 4.03
C LEU A 452 5.86 10.30 4.57
N SER A 453 7.14 10.65 4.37
CA SER A 453 7.69 11.93 4.83
C SER A 453 7.07 13.13 4.12
N GLU A 454 6.68 12.98 2.85
CA GLU A 454 5.97 13.99 2.07
C GLU A 454 4.60 14.32 2.66
N VAL A 455 3.76 13.31 2.83
CA VAL A 455 2.39 13.49 3.33
C VAL A 455 2.39 13.88 4.83
N MET A 456 3.37 13.42 5.61
CA MET A 456 3.54 13.85 7.01
C MET A 456 4.11 15.28 7.17
N GLU A 457 4.44 15.97 6.07
CA GLU A 457 5.06 17.30 6.04
C GLU A 457 6.45 17.34 6.72
N ASN A 458 7.17 16.23 6.64
CA ASN A 458 8.44 15.97 7.32
C ASN A 458 9.68 15.99 6.39
N ILE A 459 9.55 16.51 5.16
CA ILE A 459 10.66 16.54 4.18
C ILE A 459 11.75 17.55 4.57
N SER A 460 11.37 18.72 5.09
CA SER A 460 12.32 19.77 5.40
C SER A 460 13.34 19.32 6.45
N LEU A 461 14.63 19.53 6.18
CA LEU A 461 15.72 19.22 7.11
C LEU A 461 15.63 20.01 8.43
N VAL A 462 14.89 21.13 8.41
CA VAL A 462 14.72 22.04 9.55
C VAL A 462 13.38 21.82 10.27
N SER A 463 12.45 21.06 9.66
CA SER A 463 11.16 20.76 10.29
C SER A 463 11.25 19.48 11.10
N PHE A 464 11.22 19.64 12.42
CA PHE A 464 11.06 18.53 13.37
C PHE A 464 9.58 18.32 13.75
N SER A 465 8.72 19.29 13.45
CA SER A 465 7.28 19.23 13.65
C SER A 465 6.57 18.64 12.43
N GLY A 466 6.11 17.40 12.54
CA GLY A 466 5.26 16.78 11.53
C GLY A 466 3.78 17.01 11.79
N ARG A 467 2.95 16.87 10.75
CA ARG A 467 1.48 16.92 10.83
C ARG A 467 0.95 15.97 11.90
N LEU A 468 1.39 14.71 11.87
CA LEU A 468 0.99 13.68 12.84
C LEU A 468 1.47 14.01 14.27
N ALA A 469 2.69 14.52 14.44
CA ALA A 469 3.22 14.88 15.76
C ALA A 469 2.38 15.99 16.39
N SER A 470 2.02 16.99 15.59
CA SER A 470 1.17 18.10 15.99
C SER A 470 -0.23 17.64 16.34
N GLN A 471 -0.82 16.74 15.54
CA GLN A 471 -2.13 16.14 15.82
C GLN A 471 -2.12 15.33 17.13
N ILE A 472 -1.09 14.51 17.36
CA ILE A 472 -0.93 13.76 18.62
C ILE A 472 -0.84 14.72 19.81
N PHE A 473 -0.02 15.76 19.71
CA PHE A 473 0.08 16.78 20.77
C PHE A 473 -1.27 17.44 21.07
N GLN A 474 -2.02 17.82 20.03
CA GLN A 474 -3.35 18.43 20.17
C GLN A 474 -4.35 17.46 20.83
N GLU A 475 -4.39 16.19 20.45
CA GLU A 475 -5.28 15.21 21.07
C GLU A 475 -4.87 14.90 22.52
N VAL A 476 -3.56 14.86 22.82
CA VAL A 476 -3.09 14.73 24.22
C VAL A 476 -3.59 15.91 25.04
N GLN A 477 -3.33 17.14 24.59
CA GLN A 477 -3.67 18.37 25.29
C GLN A 477 -5.19 18.57 25.46
N ASN A 478 -5.97 18.32 24.41
CA ASN A 478 -7.38 18.71 24.34
C ASN A 478 -8.36 17.59 24.72
N ASP A 479 -7.98 16.32 24.58
CA ASP A 479 -8.84 15.17 24.94
C ASP A 479 -8.24 14.28 26.02
N LEU A 480 -7.03 13.73 25.82
CA LEU A 480 -6.48 12.70 26.71
C LEU A 480 -6.33 13.21 28.16
N LEU A 481 -5.59 14.29 28.35
CA LEU A 481 -5.33 14.86 29.68
C LEU A 481 -6.61 15.29 30.41
N PRO A 482 -7.53 16.04 29.79
CA PRO A 482 -8.73 16.46 30.48
C PRO A 482 -9.71 15.32 30.74
N ASN A 483 -9.90 14.38 29.80
CA ASN A 483 -11.05 13.47 29.80
C ASN A 483 -10.75 12.02 30.14
N PHE A 484 -9.49 11.59 30.17
CA PHE A 484 -9.14 10.22 30.55
C PHE A 484 -8.72 10.15 32.02
N ILE A 485 -9.00 9.04 32.67
CA ILE A 485 -8.56 8.69 34.01
C ILE A 485 -7.47 7.63 33.94
N LEU A 486 -6.42 7.80 34.73
CA LEU A 486 -5.35 6.82 34.85
C LEU A 486 -5.77 5.72 35.84
N CYS A 487 -5.60 4.46 35.44
CA CYS A 487 -5.60 3.31 36.33
C CYS A 487 -4.19 2.76 36.45
N ASN A 488 -3.54 2.96 37.60
CA ASN A 488 -2.16 2.55 37.83
C ASN A 488 -2.00 1.03 37.81
N THR A 489 -3.04 0.28 38.21
CA THR A 489 -2.98 -1.19 38.27
C THR A 489 -2.92 -1.82 36.89
N THR A 490 -3.68 -1.29 35.93
CA THR A 490 -3.70 -1.80 34.54
C THR A 490 -2.72 -1.07 33.63
N GLN A 491 -2.12 0.03 34.10
CA GLN A 491 -1.25 0.92 33.33
C GLN A 491 -1.98 1.47 32.08
N ARG A 492 -3.26 1.81 32.23
CA ARG A 492 -4.13 2.28 31.14
C ARG A 492 -4.85 3.56 31.52
N PHE A 493 -5.01 4.43 30.54
CA PHE A 493 -5.95 5.53 30.55
C PHE A 493 -7.29 5.06 30.00
N VAL A 494 -8.37 5.35 30.72
CA VAL A 494 -9.74 5.02 30.30
C VAL A 494 -10.57 6.30 30.31
N ARG A 495 -11.54 6.44 29.41
CA ARG A 495 -12.38 7.64 29.36
C ARG A 495 -13.18 7.80 30.67
N SER A 496 -13.19 9.01 31.22
CA SER A 496 -14.01 9.34 32.39
C SER A 496 -15.50 9.21 32.05
N ILE A 497 -16.30 8.83 33.05
CA ILE A 497 -17.76 8.68 32.94
C ILE A 497 -18.43 10.06 32.79
N LYS A 498 -17.82 11.10 33.35
CA LYS A 498 -18.36 12.47 33.30
C LYS A 498 -18.22 13.05 31.90
N SER A 499 -19.32 13.63 31.40
CA SER A 499 -19.34 14.27 30.09
C SER A 499 -18.39 15.47 30.03
N CYS A 500 -17.72 15.60 28.88
CA CYS A 500 -16.70 16.61 28.59
C CYS A 500 -17.18 18.01 28.99
N GLN A 501 -16.47 18.70 29.88
CA GLN A 501 -16.79 20.11 30.19
C GLN A 501 -16.51 21.04 29.00
N ARG A 502 -15.70 20.60 28.03
CA ARG A 502 -15.39 21.33 26.79
C ARG A 502 -15.72 20.48 25.55
N PRO A 503 -16.60 20.92 24.64
CA PRO A 503 -16.88 20.15 23.44
C PRO A 503 -15.62 20.09 22.54
N ILE A 504 -15.12 18.88 22.30
CA ILE A 504 -14.02 18.65 21.36
C ILE A 504 -14.61 18.72 19.95
N ARG A 505 -14.15 19.68 19.15
CA ARG A 505 -14.55 19.81 17.75
C ARG A 505 -13.54 19.07 16.89
N ARG A 506 -13.95 17.93 16.35
CA ARG A 506 -13.18 17.17 15.35
C ARG A 506 -13.72 17.45 13.95
N PRO A 507 -12.88 17.36 12.90
CA PRO A 507 -13.34 17.40 11.52
C PRO A 507 -14.30 16.23 11.24
N ALA A 508 -15.11 16.38 10.19
CA ALA A 508 -16.00 15.31 9.75
C ALA A 508 -15.19 14.13 9.21
N ILE A 509 -15.68 12.90 9.43
CA ILE A 509 -15.03 11.70 8.91
C ILE A 509 -15.07 11.76 7.37
N PRO A 510 -13.94 11.58 6.68
CA PRO A 510 -13.89 11.60 5.21
C PRO A 510 -14.70 10.44 4.62
N HIS A 511 -15.19 10.61 3.38
CA HIS A 511 -15.97 9.59 2.70
C HIS A 511 -15.12 8.33 2.46
N VAL A 512 -15.52 7.20 3.06
CA VAL A 512 -14.71 5.97 3.07
C VAL A 512 -14.83 5.24 1.74
N LYS A 513 -13.72 5.18 1.00
CA LYS A 513 -13.57 4.28 -0.15
C LYS A 513 -13.00 2.94 0.34
N SER A 514 -13.70 1.83 0.07
CA SER A 514 -13.29 0.50 0.56
C SER A 514 -11.87 0.12 0.13
N SER A 515 -11.44 0.52 -1.07
CA SER A 515 -10.09 0.25 -1.57
C SER A 515 -8.99 0.99 -0.80
N PHE A 516 -9.31 2.12 -0.15
CA PHE A 516 -8.36 2.91 0.63
C PHE A 516 -8.20 2.41 2.08
N MET A 517 -9.06 1.49 2.53
CA MET A 517 -8.93 0.84 3.83
C MET A 517 -8.04 -0.40 3.73
N CYS A 518 -8.62 -1.60 3.59
CA CYS A 518 -7.93 -2.90 3.49
C CYS A 518 -8.23 -3.61 2.15
N GLY A 519 -8.74 -2.89 1.15
CA GLY A 519 -9.04 -3.42 -0.18
C GLY A 519 -10.47 -3.96 -0.31
N SER A 520 -10.83 -4.98 0.48
CA SER A 520 -12.16 -5.62 0.45
C SER A 520 -13.01 -5.33 1.68
N HIS A 521 -14.33 -5.48 1.56
CA HIS A 521 -15.27 -5.29 2.67
C HIS A 521 -15.04 -6.29 3.82
N ASP A 522 -14.77 -7.55 3.51
CA ASP A 522 -14.50 -8.59 4.51
C ASP A 522 -13.20 -8.31 5.28
N LEU A 523 -12.15 -7.88 4.57
CA LEU A 523 -10.87 -7.51 5.20
C LEU A 523 -11.00 -6.24 6.04
N ASN A 524 -11.78 -5.25 5.58
CA ASN A 524 -12.09 -4.05 6.36
C ASN A 524 -12.75 -4.41 7.70
N THR A 525 -13.72 -5.33 7.66
CA THR A 525 -14.44 -5.77 8.85
C THR A 525 -13.50 -6.48 9.83
N ALA A 526 -12.66 -7.39 9.32
CA ALA A 526 -11.70 -8.13 10.14
C ALA A 526 -10.67 -7.20 10.81
N HIS A 527 -10.04 -6.30 10.04
CA HIS A 527 -9.06 -5.36 10.59
C HIS A 527 -9.68 -4.32 11.52
N SER A 528 -10.91 -3.88 11.25
CA SER A 528 -11.66 -3.01 12.16
C SER A 528 -11.93 -3.70 13.50
N ALA A 529 -12.37 -4.96 13.49
CA ALA A 529 -12.62 -5.72 14.72
C ALA A 529 -11.36 -5.89 15.57
N ILE A 530 -10.20 -6.11 14.93
CA ILE A 530 -8.91 -6.18 15.64
C ILE A 530 -8.53 -4.82 16.24
N SER A 531 -8.73 -3.73 15.49
CA SER A 531 -8.37 -2.39 15.94
C SER A 531 -9.30 -1.87 17.03
N GLU A 532 -10.56 -2.29 17.04
CA GLU A 532 -11.57 -1.93 18.05
C GLU A 532 -11.15 -2.33 19.47
N LEU A 533 -10.36 -3.41 19.62
CA LEU A 533 -9.79 -3.85 20.90
C LEU A 533 -8.95 -2.77 21.59
N TYR A 534 -8.43 -1.80 20.82
CA TYR A 534 -7.58 -0.71 21.29
C TYR A 534 -8.30 0.65 21.33
N SER A 535 -9.60 0.71 21.01
CA SER A 535 -10.36 1.97 20.90
C SER A 535 -10.83 2.55 22.24
N LYS A 536 -10.97 1.72 23.28
CA LYS A 536 -11.61 2.11 24.56
C LYS A 536 -10.63 2.50 25.66
N PHE A 537 -9.34 2.42 25.41
CA PHE A 537 -8.30 2.80 26.36
C PHE A 537 -7.08 3.32 25.62
N PHE A 538 -6.19 4.02 26.34
CA PHE A 538 -4.86 4.38 25.87
C PHE A 538 -3.79 3.79 26.79
N GLY A 539 -2.73 3.21 26.24
CA GLY A 539 -1.67 2.55 27.00
C GLY A 539 -0.43 2.23 26.17
N LEU A 540 0.35 1.24 26.60
CA LEU A 540 1.62 0.88 25.95
C LEU A 540 1.51 0.51 24.45
N PRO A 541 0.49 -0.23 23.96
CA PRO A 541 0.32 -0.51 22.53
C PRO A 541 0.21 0.77 21.68
N HIS A 542 -0.46 1.80 22.21
CA HIS A 542 -0.60 3.09 21.54
C HIS A 542 0.74 3.84 21.48
N MET A 543 1.58 3.72 22.51
CA MET A 543 2.93 4.31 22.48
C MET A 543 3.82 3.67 21.42
N PHE A 544 3.76 2.35 21.25
CA PHE A 544 4.48 1.67 20.17
C PHE A 544 4.02 2.14 18.79
N ALA A 545 2.71 2.32 18.59
CA ALA A 545 2.17 2.86 17.35
C ALA A 545 2.66 4.30 17.10
N ILE A 546 2.66 5.17 18.12
CA ILE A 546 3.19 6.54 18.05
C ILE A 546 4.67 6.55 17.68
N LEU A 547 5.50 5.75 18.35
CA LEU A 547 6.95 5.66 18.08
C LEU A 547 7.22 5.20 16.65
N LYS A 548 6.51 4.17 16.17
CA LYS A 548 6.68 3.62 14.84
C LYS A 548 6.28 4.62 13.75
N LEU A 549 5.18 5.34 13.94
CA LEU A 549 4.68 6.30 12.95
C LEU A 549 5.49 7.60 12.92
N LEU A 550 5.88 8.15 14.07
CA LEU A 550 6.64 9.41 14.14
C LEU A 550 8.11 9.24 13.77
N GLY A 551 8.70 8.07 14.08
CA GLY A 551 10.13 7.84 13.93
C GLY A 551 11.00 8.74 14.81
N SER A 552 12.32 8.61 14.67
CA SER A 552 13.29 9.31 15.54
C SER A 552 13.32 10.83 15.34
N ARG A 553 12.85 11.34 14.20
CA ARG A 553 12.93 12.78 13.86
C ARG A 553 11.92 13.62 14.64
N SER A 554 10.66 13.18 14.76
CA SER A 554 9.58 14.00 15.33
C SER A 554 9.34 13.79 16.83
N ILE A 555 9.87 12.71 17.41
CA ILE A 555 9.72 12.41 18.85
C ILE A 555 10.34 13.50 19.76
N PRO A 556 11.57 14.01 19.50
CA PRO A 556 12.16 15.06 20.34
C PRO A 556 11.31 16.33 20.40
N TRP A 557 10.70 16.71 19.27
CA TRP A 557 9.78 17.85 19.21
C TRP A 557 8.52 17.61 20.05
N LEU A 558 7.90 16.43 19.94
CA LEU A 558 6.72 16.07 20.74
C LEU A 558 7.04 16.10 22.25
N VAL A 559 8.18 15.53 22.65
CA VAL A 559 8.66 15.58 24.03
C VAL A 559 8.82 17.03 24.50
N ARG A 560 9.43 17.89 23.69
CA ARG A 560 9.59 19.31 24.05
C ARG A 560 8.25 20.02 24.22
N ALA A 561 7.31 19.83 23.28
CA ALA A 561 5.99 20.44 23.34
C ALA A 561 5.20 20.02 24.60
N LEU A 562 5.28 18.73 24.98
CA LEU A 562 4.66 18.22 26.20
C LEU A 562 5.30 18.77 27.48
N LEU A 563 6.62 18.95 27.50
CA LEU A 563 7.33 19.59 28.63
C LEU A 563 6.96 21.07 28.77
N ASP A 564 6.83 21.80 27.66
CA ASP A 564 6.36 23.18 27.68
C ASP A 564 4.91 23.27 28.19
N HIS A 565 4.04 22.33 27.80
CA HIS A 565 2.69 22.25 28.33
C HIS A 565 2.66 21.91 29.84
N LEU A 566 3.53 20.99 30.28
CA LEU A 566 3.71 20.66 31.71
C LEU A 566 4.11 21.91 32.51
N SER A 567 5.03 22.73 31.98
CA SER A 567 5.42 24.00 32.59
C SER A 567 4.23 24.96 32.73
N GLN A 568 3.42 25.11 31.68
CA GLN A 568 2.24 25.98 31.70
C GLN A 568 1.23 25.53 32.77
N LYS A 569 1.00 24.22 32.91
CA LYS A 569 0.10 23.66 33.94
C LYS A 569 0.62 23.90 35.34
N LEU A 570 1.93 23.81 35.55
CA LEU A 570 2.53 24.11 36.85
C LEU A 570 2.39 25.59 37.21
N THR A 571 2.60 26.51 36.27
CA THR A 571 2.36 27.94 36.47
C THR A 571 0.88 28.23 36.79
N SER A 572 -0.05 27.53 36.14
CA SER A 572 -1.48 27.64 36.46
C SER A 572 -1.79 27.12 37.87
N LEU A 573 -1.10 26.09 38.33
CA LEU A 573 -1.23 25.55 39.68
C LEU A 573 -0.65 26.54 40.72
N GLU A 574 0.40 27.29 40.38
CA GLU A 574 1.02 28.29 41.25
C GLU A 574 0.01 29.24 41.89
N GLY A 575 -0.80 29.90 41.07
CA GLY A 575 -1.79 30.87 41.53
C GLY A 575 -2.81 30.27 42.50
N ARG A 576 -3.31 29.06 42.20
CA ARG A 576 -4.32 28.38 43.03
C ARG A 576 -3.75 27.88 44.36
N ILE A 577 -2.51 27.41 44.38
CA ILE A 577 -1.84 27.01 45.63
C ILE A 577 -1.56 28.23 46.51
N ASP A 578 -1.19 29.37 45.93
CA ASP A 578 -1.00 30.62 46.69
C ASP A 578 -2.32 31.12 47.33
N GLU A 579 -3.46 30.99 46.63
CA GLU A 579 -4.79 31.24 47.20
C GLU A 579 -5.07 30.30 48.40
N LEU A 580 -4.91 28.99 48.23
CA LEU A 580 -5.13 27.99 49.29
C LEU A 580 -4.23 28.24 50.50
N ARG A 581 -2.98 28.65 50.27
CA ARG A 581 -2.03 29.02 51.34
C ARG A 581 -2.51 30.25 52.13
N GLY A 582 -3.21 31.18 51.48
CA GLY A 582 -3.82 32.34 52.12
C GLY A 582 -4.96 31.97 53.08
N VAL A 583 -5.77 30.98 52.71
CA VAL A 583 -6.93 30.51 53.49
C VAL A 583 -6.54 29.47 54.56
N LEU A 584 -5.37 28.83 54.42
CA LEU A 584 -4.86 27.82 55.37
C LEU A 584 -4.78 28.36 56.82
N PRO A 585 -5.38 27.68 57.81
CA PRO A 585 -5.28 28.05 59.22
C PRO A 585 -3.84 28.19 59.71
N LYS A 586 -3.59 29.12 60.65
CA LYS A 586 -2.25 29.34 61.21
C LYS A 586 -1.71 28.15 62.02
N VAL A 587 -2.62 27.36 62.61
CA VAL A 587 -2.29 26.18 63.41
C VAL A 587 -3.31 25.09 63.07
N ILE A 588 -2.82 23.92 62.65
CA ILE A 588 -3.62 22.71 62.47
C ILE A 588 -3.08 21.69 63.47
N SER A 589 -3.91 21.28 64.44
CA SER A 589 -3.49 20.35 65.49
C SER A 589 -3.74 18.90 65.07
N ILE A 590 -2.81 18.01 65.40
CA ILE A 590 -2.98 16.57 65.20
C ILE A 590 -3.82 16.05 66.39
N PRO A 591 -5.02 15.50 66.17
CA PRO A 591 -5.88 14.98 67.23
C PRO A 591 -5.20 13.83 68.00
N ALA A 592 -5.45 13.72 69.30
CA ALA A 592 -4.90 12.63 70.11
C ALA A 592 -5.51 11.28 69.68
N PRO A 593 -4.69 10.21 69.52
CA PRO A 593 -5.19 8.88 69.14
C PRO A 593 -6.25 8.30 70.10
N THR A 594 -6.28 8.77 71.35
CA THR A 594 -7.25 8.37 72.38
C THR A 594 -8.69 8.77 72.07
N LEU A 595 -8.92 9.70 71.13
CA LEU A 595 -10.25 10.14 70.68
C LEU A 595 -10.90 9.16 69.70
N GLY A 596 -10.14 8.15 69.27
CA GLY A 596 -10.55 7.15 68.30
C GLY A 596 -10.78 7.68 66.89
N VAL A 597 -11.08 6.79 65.95
CA VAL A 597 -11.18 7.13 64.52
C VAL A 597 -12.28 8.14 64.25
N THR A 598 -13.46 7.94 64.83
CA THR A 598 -14.63 8.82 64.65
C THR A 598 -14.38 10.22 65.21
N GLY A 599 -13.74 10.32 66.38
CA GLY A 599 -13.36 11.60 66.99
C GLY A 599 -12.31 12.34 66.16
N CYS A 600 -11.26 11.62 65.71
CA CYS A 600 -10.21 12.20 64.86
C CYS A 600 -10.76 12.71 63.52
N LEU A 601 -11.61 11.92 62.86
CA LEU A 601 -12.21 12.32 61.58
C LEU A 601 -13.07 13.57 61.73
N LYS A 602 -13.89 13.66 62.79
CA LYS A 602 -14.73 14.83 63.05
C LYS A 602 -13.89 16.09 63.24
N ILE A 603 -12.83 16.02 64.04
CA ILE A 603 -11.93 17.16 64.27
C ILE A 603 -11.25 17.58 62.97
N TYR A 604 -10.79 16.64 62.14
CA TYR A 604 -10.19 16.99 60.85
C TYR A 604 -11.20 17.58 59.86
N LYS A 605 -12.45 17.09 59.82
CA LYS A 605 -13.50 17.72 59.01
C LYS A 605 -13.71 19.18 59.42
N ASP A 606 -13.74 19.46 60.72
CA ASP A 606 -13.89 20.83 61.22
C ASP A 606 -12.63 21.69 60.92
N GLN A 607 -11.42 21.14 61.07
CA GLN A 607 -10.16 21.87 60.82
C GLN A 607 -9.85 22.07 59.33
N LEU A 608 -10.32 21.18 58.45
CA LEU A 608 -10.03 21.18 57.01
C LEU A 608 -11.15 21.79 56.16
N HIS A 609 -12.10 22.48 56.81
CA HIS A 609 -13.20 23.19 56.15
C HIS A 609 -12.73 24.14 55.02
N TRP A 610 -11.55 24.75 55.19
CA TRP A 610 -10.92 25.61 54.18
C TRP A 610 -10.63 24.89 52.85
N ALA A 611 -10.37 23.58 52.87
CA ALA A 611 -10.14 22.78 51.68
C ALA A 611 -11.45 22.26 51.08
N THR A 612 -12.43 21.96 51.94
CA THR A 612 -13.77 21.49 51.57
C THR A 612 -14.58 22.55 50.82
N GLU A 613 -14.63 23.78 51.34
CA GLU A 613 -15.44 24.88 50.76
C GLU A 613 -14.70 25.72 49.72
N TYR A 614 -13.47 25.35 49.36
CA TYR A 614 -12.71 26.09 48.37
C TYR A 614 -13.37 26.02 46.98
N GLU A 615 -13.78 27.17 46.46
CA GLU A 615 -14.54 27.32 45.22
C GLU A 615 -13.86 26.65 44.01
N HIS A 616 -12.53 26.78 43.90
CA HIS A 616 -11.75 26.24 42.78
C HIS A 616 -11.14 24.85 43.06
N LYS A 617 -11.69 24.05 44.00
CA LYS A 617 -11.14 22.73 44.36
C LYS A 617 -11.06 21.76 43.18
N VAL A 618 -12.08 21.78 42.31
CA VAL A 618 -12.13 20.95 41.10
C VAL A 618 -11.03 21.33 40.12
N GLU A 619 -10.72 22.63 39.98
CA GLU A 619 -9.62 23.09 39.11
C GLU A 619 -8.25 22.66 39.63
N VAL A 620 -8.05 22.65 40.95
CA VAL A 620 -6.80 22.17 41.56
C VAL A 620 -6.64 20.67 41.33
N LEU A 621 -7.70 19.88 41.56
CA LEU A 621 -7.70 18.44 41.28
C LEU A 621 -7.46 18.16 39.79
N GLN A 622 -8.08 18.93 38.90
CA GLN A 622 -7.91 18.81 37.46
C GLN A 622 -6.47 19.16 37.02
N ASN A 623 -5.86 20.23 37.54
CA ASN A 623 -4.46 20.56 37.25
C ASN A 623 -3.51 19.47 37.76
N LEU A 624 -3.71 18.96 38.98
CA LEU A 624 -2.90 17.87 39.53
C LEU A 624 -3.07 16.58 38.71
N LYS A 625 -4.30 16.26 38.29
CA LYS A 625 -4.59 15.16 37.37
C LYS A 625 -3.81 15.31 36.07
N GLU A 626 -3.91 16.44 35.39
CA GLU A 626 -3.26 16.65 34.09
C GLU A 626 -1.73 16.59 34.19
N ILE A 627 -1.14 17.19 35.23
CA ILE A 627 0.29 17.08 35.53
C ILE A 627 0.69 15.61 35.74
N GLY A 628 -0.06 14.86 36.56
CA GLY A 628 0.20 13.45 36.81
C GLY A 628 0.02 12.56 35.59
N SER A 629 -1.01 12.82 34.78
CA SER A 629 -1.26 12.14 33.51
C SER A 629 -0.12 12.37 32.52
N LEU A 630 0.41 13.59 32.41
CA LEU A 630 1.57 13.89 31.58
C LEU A 630 2.84 13.15 32.05
N ILE A 631 3.14 13.16 33.35
CA ILE A 631 4.30 12.43 33.90
C ILE A 631 4.18 10.93 33.61
N PHE A 632 2.99 10.37 33.82
CA PHE A 632 2.75 8.97 33.52
C PHE A 632 2.80 8.66 32.01
N TRP A 633 2.30 9.56 31.17
CA TRP A 633 2.43 9.48 29.72
C TRP A 633 3.90 9.44 29.30
N MET A 634 4.75 10.31 29.87
CA MET A 634 6.20 10.31 29.65
C MET A 634 6.85 9.00 30.16
N SER A 635 6.35 8.43 31.25
CA SER A 635 6.81 7.12 31.74
C SER A 635 6.46 5.97 30.78
N LEU A 636 5.27 6.00 30.18
CA LEU A 636 4.87 5.01 29.15
C LEU A 636 5.72 5.17 27.88
N LEU A 637 6.02 6.41 27.48
CA LEU A 637 6.91 6.69 26.35
C LEU A 637 8.33 6.17 26.63
N ASP A 638 8.89 6.45 27.80
CA ASP A 638 10.22 5.93 28.21
C ASP A 638 10.28 4.41 28.13
N THR A 639 9.23 3.74 28.61
CA THR A 639 9.13 2.28 28.59
C THR A 639 9.10 1.76 27.16
N ALA A 640 8.23 2.32 26.30
CA ALA A 640 8.12 1.89 24.91
C ALA A 640 9.40 2.17 24.09
N MET A 641 10.06 3.31 24.32
CA MET A 641 11.35 3.63 23.70
C MET A 641 12.42 2.62 24.11
N ARG A 642 12.55 2.36 25.41
CA ARG A 642 13.53 1.41 25.95
C ARG A 642 13.30 -0.01 25.42
N GLU A 643 12.06 -0.48 25.34
CA GLU A 643 11.74 -1.78 24.75
C GLU A 643 12.10 -1.84 23.26
N THR A 644 11.76 -0.80 22.50
CA THR A 644 12.07 -0.71 21.06
C THR A 644 13.59 -0.70 20.81
N GLU A 645 14.32 0.12 21.57
CA GLU A 645 15.77 0.23 21.51
C GLU A 645 16.45 -1.07 21.93
N THR A 646 15.96 -1.75 22.97
CA THR A 646 16.50 -3.05 23.42
C THR A 646 16.34 -4.11 22.33
N VAL A 647 15.15 -4.20 21.70
CA VAL A 647 14.92 -5.15 20.60
C VAL A 647 15.83 -4.84 19.41
N HIS A 648 15.94 -3.57 19.04
CA HIS A 648 16.82 -3.15 17.95
C HIS A 648 18.29 -3.47 18.27
N PHE A 649 18.73 -3.18 19.49
CA PHE A 649 20.06 -3.51 19.97
C PHE A 649 20.34 -5.01 19.87
N MET A 650 19.43 -5.88 20.35
CA MET A 650 19.60 -7.33 20.24
C MET A 650 19.78 -7.83 18.79
N GLN A 651 19.22 -7.14 17.81
CA GLN A 651 19.39 -7.46 16.39
C GLN A 651 20.73 -6.98 15.82
N VAL A 652 21.29 -5.90 16.36
CA VAL A 652 22.53 -5.25 15.89
C VAL A 652 23.78 -5.81 16.58
N VAL A 653 23.66 -6.25 17.84
CA VAL A 653 24.74 -6.80 18.69
C VAL A 653 25.71 -7.77 17.99
N PRO A 654 25.25 -8.77 17.20
CA PRO A 654 26.16 -9.68 16.51
C PRO A 654 27.11 -8.99 15.52
N TRP A 655 26.65 -7.92 14.87
CA TRP A 655 27.43 -7.16 13.89
C TRP A 655 28.49 -6.27 14.55
N LEU A 656 28.25 -5.87 15.80
CA LEU A 656 29.20 -5.10 16.62
C LEU A 656 30.24 -5.99 17.33
N GLY A 657 30.10 -7.32 17.20
CA GLY A 657 30.95 -8.29 17.89
C GLY A 657 30.69 -8.38 19.39
N VAL A 658 29.55 -7.88 19.87
CA VAL A 658 29.23 -7.91 21.30
C VAL A 658 28.61 -9.27 21.65
N VAL A 659 29.14 -9.94 22.67
CA VAL A 659 28.63 -11.22 23.17
C VAL A 659 28.46 -11.20 24.69
N PRO A 660 27.53 -12.02 25.24
CA PRO A 660 27.40 -12.18 26.69
C PRO A 660 28.63 -12.88 27.26
N GLY A 661 29.32 -12.23 28.21
CA GLY A 661 30.45 -12.79 28.95
C GLY A 661 30.03 -13.68 30.13
N SER A 662 31.02 -14.26 30.84
CA SER A 662 30.83 -15.24 31.91
C SER A 662 30.10 -14.72 33.17
N GLU A 663 29.95 -13.41 33.33
CA GLU A 663 29.26 -12.77 34.47
C GLU A 663 28.27 -11.67 34.04
N ALA A 664 27.56 -11.87 32.92
CA ALA A 664 26.62 -10.89 32.35
C ALA A 664 27.24 -9.53 31.97
N GLN A 665 28.57 -9.44 31.92
CA GLN A 665 29.28 -8.31 31.33
C GLN A 665 29.27 -8.43 29.80
N MET A 666 29.10 -7.32 29.10
CA MET A 666 29.24 -7.27 27.66
C MET A 666 30.71 -7.42 27.30
N GLN A 667 31.06 -8.43 26.51
CA GLN A 667 32.39 -8.62 25.96
C GLN A 667 32.35 -8.29 24.47
N GLN A 668 33.24 -7.41 24.00
CA GLN A 668 33.38 -7.12 22.59
C GLN A 668 34.49 -8.01 21.99
N LEU A 669 34.09 -8.92 21.10
CA LEU A 669 34.98 -9.70 20.26
C LEU A 669 35.29 -8.87 19.02
N LEU A 670 36.50 -8.33 18.98
CA LEU A 670 37.05 -7.68 17.81
C LEU A 670 37.77 -8.73 16.97
N ASP A 671 37.73 -8.58 15.65
CA ASP A 671 38.55 -9.39 14.74
C ASP A 671 40.04 -9.07 14.92
N ASP A 672 40.92 -9.85 14.29
CA ASP A 672 42.38 -9.66 14.36
C ASP A 672 42.84 -8.24 13.97
N ASP A 673 42.05 -7.56 13.14
CA ASP A 673 42.26 -6.18 12.70
C ASP A 673 41.84 -5.11 13.75
N GLY A 674 41.37 -5.54 14.93
CA GLY A 674 40.94 -4.65 16.03
C GLY A 674 39.61 -3.93 15.76
N HIS A 675 38.83 -4.38 14.78
CA HIS A 675 37.55 -3.80 14.37
C HIS A 675 36.39 -4.75 14.63
N SER A 676 35.17 -4.22 14.67
CA SER A 676 33.96 -5.03 14.76
C SER A 676 33.77 -5.87 13.48
N PRO A 677 33.02 -6.99 13.55
CA PRO A 677 32.72 -7.83 12.39
C PRO A 677 32.14 -7.05 11.20
N LEU A 678 31.29 -6.06 11.46
CA LEU A 678 30.73 -5.18 10.42
C LEU A 678 31.83 -4.39 9.68
N VAL A 679 32.70 -3.72 10.43
CA VAL A 679 33.76 -2.88 9.86
C VAL A 679 34.80 -3.73 9.14
N SER A 680 35.19 -4.85 9.75
CA SER A 680 36.10 -5.85 9.18
C SER A 680 35.59 -6.39 7.83
N LEU A 681 34.30 -6.78 7.77
CA LEU A 681 33.66 -7.25 6.53
C LEU A 681 33.74 -6.22 5.41
N PHE A 682 33.35 -4.97 5.66
CA PHE A 682 33.37 -3.94 4.62
C PHE A 682 34.79 -3.49 4.24
N LYS A 683 35.75 -3.52 5.17
CA LYS A 683 37.17 -3.28 4.86
C LYS A 683 37.74 -4.37 3.97
N SER A 684 37.50 -5.63 4.31
CA SER A 684 37.92 -6.80 3.52
C SER A 684 37.29 -6.78 2.12
N ALA A 685 35.98 -6.53 2.03
CA ALA A 685 35.29 -6.38 0.75
C ALA A 685 35.85 -5.22 -0.09
N SER A 686 36.12 -4.07 0.53
CA SER A 686 36.72 -2.93 -0.15
C SER A 686 38.14 -3.22 -0.65
N ALA A 687 38.94 -3.96 0.12
CA ALA A 687 40.29 -4.35 -0.27
C ALA A 687 40.27 -5.35 -1.45
N ALA A 688 39.35 -6.32 -1.41
CA ALA A 688 39.17 -7.30 -2.48
C ALA A 688 38.74 -6.63 -3.80
N VAL A 689 37.78 -5.70 -3.74
CA VAL A 689 37.32 -4.94 -4.91
C VAL A 689 38.40 -3.98 -5.43
N ALA A 690 39.17 -3.35 -4.55
CA ALA A 690 40.27 -2.48 -4.97
C ALA A 690 41.42 -3.26 -5.65
N ALA A 691 41.55 -4.55 -5.36
CA ALA A 691 42.54 -5.43 -5.98
C ALA A 691 42.09 -5.98 -7.35
N ASP A 692 40.80 -5.89 -7.70
CA ASP A 692 40.25 -6.37 -8.97
C ASP A 692 40.36 -5.28 -10.07
N PRO A 693 41.12 -5.53 -11.16
CA PRO A 693 41.29 -4.59 -12.25
C PRO A 693 40.04 -4.38 -13.12
N GLU A 694 39.01 -5.24 -13.06
CA GLU A 694 37.78 -5.11 -13.89
C GLU A 694 36.71 -4.20 -13.26
N THR A 695 36.90 -3.72 -12.04
CA THR A 695 35.86 -2.98 -11.32
C THR A 695 35.71 -1.51 -11.73
N VAL A 696 34.49 -1.15 -12.14
CA VAL A 696 34.15 0.18 -12.69
C VAL A 696 34.09 1.28 -11.61
N ASN A 697 33.82 0.95 -10.34
CA ASN A 697 33.69 1.96 -9.27
C ASN A 697 34.17 1.47 -7.89
N PRO A 698 35.50 1.41 -7.66
CA PRO A 698 36.06 1.05 -6.34
C PRO A 698 35.79 2.12 -5.26
N GLN A 699 35.55 3.39 -5.63
CA GLN A 699 35.32 4.48 -4.68
C GLN A 699 34.02 4.32 -3.87
N SER A 700 32.99 3.72 -4.46
CA SER A 700 31.75 3.41 -3.75
C SER A 700 31.98 2.45 -2.57
N PHE A 701 32.81 1.43 -2.75
CA PHE A 701 33.12 0.45 -1.69
C PHE A 701 33.97 1.06 -0.56
N VAL A 702 34.91 1.93 -0.89
CA VAL A 702 35.66 2.72 0.11
C VAL A 702 34.71 3.60 0.92
N THR A 703 33.72 4.22 0.26
CA THR A 703 32.70 5.02 0.94
C THR A 703 31.84 4.15 1.85
N MET A 704 31.40 2.97 1.40
CA MET A 704 30.66 2.02 2.24
C MET A 704 31.45 1.57 3.47
N SER A 705 32.76 1.30 3.32
CA SER A 705 33.63 0.95 4.44
C SER A 705 33.72 2.07 5.48
N LYS A 706 33.85 3.33 5.05
CA LYS A 706 33.80 4.49 5.97
C LYS A 706 32.43 4.65 6.62
N GLN A 707 31.34 4.42 5.88
CA GLN A 707 29.99 4.47 6.45
C GLN A 707 29.75 3.35 7.48
N ALA A 708 30.35 2.18 7.29
CA ALA A 708 30.31 1.10 8.26
C ALA A 708 31.00 1.49 9.58
N GLU A 709 32.15 2.19 9.54
CA GLU A 709 32.80 2.72 10.74
C GLU A 709 31.91 3.73 11.48
N VAL A 710 31.26 4.64 10.75
CA VAL A 710 30.33 5.61 11.34
C VAL A 710 29.13 4.91 11.96
N ALA A 711 28.55 3.92 11.26
CA ALA A 711 27.43 3.13 11.76
C ALA A 711 27.80 2.35 13.03
N ASP A 712 28.98 1.73 13.06
CA ASP A 712 29.51 1.02 14.22
C ASP A 712 29.56 1.93 15.46
N ILE A 713 30.14 3.12 15.32
CA ILE A 713 30.20 4.12 16.39
C ILE A 713 28.80 4.55 16.84
N LEU A 714 27.88 4.79 15.91
CA LEU A 714 26.51 5.21 16.23
C LEU A 714 25.76 4.14 17.02
N TYR A 715 25.82 2.88 16.59
CA TYR A 715 25.12 1.79 17.24
C TYR A 715 25.73 1.40 18.59
N VAL A 716 27.06 1.46 18.73
CA VAL A 716 27.73 1.28 20.02
C VAL A 716 27.38 2.41 20.98
N ASN A 717 27.34 3.66 20.55
CA ASN A 717 27.01 4.79 21.45
C ASN A 717 25.52 4.82 21.86
N ASN A 718 24.62 4.25 21.06
CA ASN A 718 23.22 4.07 21.44
C ASN A 718 23.01 3.07 22.59
N LEU A 719 24.07 2.46 23.14
CA LEU A 719 24.03 1.65 24.36
C LEU A 719 23.67 2.43 25.64
N GLN A 720 23.86 3.76 25.64
CA GLN A 720 23.67 4.63 26.81
C GLN A 720 22.52 5.63 26.60
N THR A 721 21.37 5.18 26.12
CA THR A 721 20.22 6.07 25.96
C THR A 721 19.71 6.56 27.33
N GLY A 722 19.68 7.88 27.48
CA GLY A 722 19.12 8.53 28.67
C GLY A 722 17.62 8.33 28.75
N SER A 723 17.07 8.30 29.95
CA SER A 723 15.63 8.15 30.15
C SER A 723 14.89 9.46 29.88
N THR A 724 13.82 9.40 29.07
CA THR A 724 12.95 10.56 28.82
C THR A 724 12.17 10.96 30.08
N LEU A 725 11.85 9.99 30.94
CA LEU A 725 11.25 10.25 32.24
C LEU A 725 12.22 10.97 33.18
N ASP A 726 13.48 10.51 33.27
CA ASP A 726 14.48 11.15 34.14
C ASP A 726 14.73 12.61 33.71
N TYR A 727 14.80 12.85 32.38
CA TYR A 727 14.86 14.21 31.83
C TYR A 727 13.61 15.04 32.18
N THR A 728 12.42 14.45 32.10
CA THR A 728 11.15 15.11 32.47
C THR A 728 11.16 15.53 33.95
N LEU A 729 11.65 14.67 34.84
CA LEU A 729 11.75 14.96 36.28
C LEU A 729 12.80 16.03 36.57
N ALA A 730 13.95 16.00 35.89
CA ALA A 730 14.97 17.04 35.99
C ALA A 730 14.44 18.41 35.52
N TYR A 731 13.75 18.43 34.38
CA TYR A 731 13.09 19.62 33.84
C TYR A 731 12.04 20.17 34.81
N LEU A 732 11.19 19.30 35.36
CA LEU A 732 10.18 19.70 36.34
C LEU A 732 10.80 20.23 37.63
N SER A 733 11.91 19.64 38.09
CA SER A 733 12.67 20.14 39.25
C SER A 733 13.20 21.56 38.98
N ALA A 734 13.74 21.81 37.79
CA ALA A 734 14.25 23.13 37.41
C ALA A 734 13.14 24.19 37.36
N ILE A 735 11.95 23.84 36.85
CA ILE A 735 10.80 24.77 36.88
C ILE A 735 10.34 25.00 38.32
N LEU A 736 10.24 23.95 39.14
CA LEU A 736 9.84 24.05 40.54
C LEU A 736 10.79 24.91 41.37
N ASP A 737 12.07 25.05 40.99
CA ASP A 737 13.02 25.91 41.69
C ASP A 737 12.60 27.38 41.69
N THR A 738 11.86 27.84 40.68
CA THR A 738 11.30 29.20 40.62
C THR A 738 10.27 29.47 41.73
N VAL A 739 9.51 28.45 42.12
CA VAL A 739 8.45 28.52 43.16
C VAL A 739 8.89 27.91 44.49
N ARG A 740 10.06 27.25 44.54
CA ARG A 740 10.56 26.51 45.71
C ARG A 740 10.61 27.39 46.95
N GLY A 741 11.09 28.62 46.85
CA GLY A 741 11.15 29.55 48.00
C GLY A 741 9.77 29.91 48.57
N LYS A 742 8.70 29.89 47.75
CA LYS A 742 7.33 30.10 48.22
C LYS A 742 6.77 28.83 48.85
N TRP A 743 6.87 27.70 48.16
CA TRP A 743 6.21 26.44 48.51
C TRP A 743 6.96 25.58 49.53
N ASN A 744 8.24 25.89 49.76
CA ASN A 744 9.10 25.31 50.78
C ASN A 744 9.47 26.44 51.75
N SER A 745 8.79 26.51 52.89
CA SER A 745 9.04 27.50 53.95
C SER A 745 9.73 26.79 55.12
N PRO A 746 11.06 26.55 55.06
CA PRO A 746 11.75 25.82 56.11
C PRO A 746 11.67 26.59 57.44
N SER A 747 11.52 25.83 58.53
CA SER A 747 11.37 26.42 59.85
C SER A 747 12.59 27.26 60.25
N LYS A 748 12.34 28.34 61.00
CA LYS A 748 13.41 29.17 61.55
C LYS A 748 14.26 28.44 62.61
N THR A 749 13.72 27.36 63.18
CA THR A 749 14.38 26.55 64.22
C THR A 749 15.22 25.41 63.67
N GLY A 750 15.14 25.12 62.36
CA GLY A 750 15.82 23.99 61.73
C GLY A 750 15.23 22.61 62.07
N LEU A 751 14.10 22.57 62.79
CA LEU A 751 13.33 21.36 63.13
C LEU A 751 12.02 21.30 62.34
N ILE A 752 11.43 20.12 62.19
CA ILE A 752 10.16 19.97 61.45
C ILE A 752 9.04 20.71 62.19
N GLU A 753 8.38 21.66 61.52
CA GLU A 753 7.19 22.33 62.05
C GLU A 753 5.96 21.42 61.92
N ILE A 754 5.45 20.93 63.05
CA ILE A 754 4.34 19.99 63.07
C ILE A 754 3.02 20.70 62.82
N THR A 755 2.70 21.77 63.55
CA THR A 755 1.35 22.37 63.53
C THR A 755 1.21 23.65 62.71
N THR A 756 2.32 24.32 62.38
CA THR A 756 2.34 25.65 61.74
C THR A 756 2.78 25.65 60.28
N SER A 757 3.08 24.48 59.71
CA SER A 757 3.60 24.37 58.34
C SER A 757 2.59 24.83 57.29
N ARG A 758 3.05 25.71 56.39
CA ARG A 758 2.33 26.19 55.20
C ARG A 758 2.96 25.70 53.90
N GLU A 759 3.70 24.60 53.99
CA GLU A 759 4.38 23.98 52.86
C GLU A 759 3.39 23.26 51.94
N PHE A 760 3.77 23.06 50.68
CA PHE A 760 2.92 22.39 49.68
C PHE A 760 2.36 21.05 50.17
N HIS A 761 3.19 20.23 50.84
CA HIS A 761 2.73 18.93 51.34
C HIS A 761 1.56 19.02 52.31
N ARG A 762 1.44 20.09 53.11
CA ARG A 762 0.30 20.31 54.01
C ARG A 762 -0.97 20.64 53.25
N ILE A 763 -0.85 21.47 52.20
CA ILE A 763 -1.97 21.81 51.32
C ILE A 763 -2.44 20.56 50.57
N TYR A 764 -1.50 19.79 50.02
CA TYR A 764 -1.80 18.54 49.34
C TYR A 764 -2.43 17.49 50.27
N SER A 765 -1.98 17.37 51.52
CA SER A 765 -2.65 16.52 52.52
C SER A 765 -4.11 16.93 52.77
N GLY A 766 -4.41 18.24 52.79
CA GLY A 766 -5.79 18.74 52.88
C GLY A 766 -6.63 18.36 51.67
N ILE A 767 -6.10 18.57 50.47
CA ILE A 767 -6.75 18.18 49.20
C ILE A 767 -6.98 16.66 49.14
N GLN A 768 -5.99 15.85 49.54
CA GLN A 768 -6.09 14.39 49.60
C GLN A 768 -7.17 13.94 50.59
N PHE A 769 -7.28 14.59 51.74
CA PHE A 769 -8.32 14.30 52.73
C PHE A 769 -9.71 14.54 52.14
N VAL A 770 -9.92 15.69 51.49
CA VAL A 770 -11.18 16.00 50.77
C VAL A 770 -11.44 14.99 49.66
N PHE A 771 -10.42 14.66 48.86
CA PHE A 771 -10.51 13.69 47.77
C PHE A 771 -10.93 12.29 48.25
N CYS A 772 -10.46 11.87 49.43
CA CYS A 772 -10.83 10.58 50.05
C CYS A 772 -12.20 10.58 50.71
N GLY A 773 -12.72 11.74 51.12
CA GLY A 773 -13.89 11.86 52.01
C GLY A 773 -15.17 12.40 51.39
N GLU A 774 -15.09 13.29 50.39
CA GLU A 774 -16.29 13.86 49.76
C GLU A 774 -16.70 13.10 48.50
N GLN A 775 -18.01 12.98 48.28
CA GLN A 775 -18.55 12.73 46.94
C GLN A 775 -18.94 14.08 46.35
N LEU A 776 -18.37 14.45 45.20
CA LEU A 776 -18.74 15.69 44.50
C LEU A 776 -20.13 15.59 43.84
N ASP A 777 -20.66 14.38 43.64
CA ASP A 777 -22.00 14.08 43.09
C ASP A 777 -22.65 12.91 43.86
N GLU A 778 -24.00 12.89 43.96
CA GLU A 778 -24.77 11.92 44.78
C GLU A 778 -24.56 10.44 44.38
N ASN A 779 -24.03 10.17 43.17
CA ASN A 779 -23.90 8.82 42.61
C ASN A 779 -22.45 8.40 42.22
N GLU A 780 -21.45 9.28 42.33
CA GLU A 780 -20.10 9.02 41.78
C GLU A 780 -18.98 9.24 42.83
N THR A 781 -17.88 8.52 42.67
CA THR A 781 -16.68 8.70 43.50
C THR A 781 -15.66 9.62 42.81
N ASN A 782 -14.92 10.42 43.58
CA ASN A 782 -13.86 11.28 43.01
C ASN A 782 -12.81 10.48 42.22
N GLN A 783 -12.62 9.20 42.55
CA GLN A 783 -11.70 8.32 41.85
C GLN A 783 -12.21 7.91 40.46
N GLU A 784 -13.52 7.77 40.25
CA GLU A 784 -14.12 7.57 38.93
C GLU A 784 -14.05 8.84 38.06
N GLN A 785 -14.00 10.02 38.70
CA GLN A 785 -13.91 11.30 38.00
C GLN A 785 -12.46 11.64 37.59
N PHE A 786 -11.49 11.54 38.50
CA PHE A 786 -10.12 12.03 38.26
C PHE A 786 -9.07 10.91 38.12
N GLY A 787 -9.36 9.70 38.60
CA GLY A 787 -8.43 8.57 38.56
C GLY A 787 -7.20 8.72 39.45
N ASP A 788 -6.22 7.85 39.21
CA ASP A 788 -4.98 7.76 40.01
C ASP A 788 -3.97 8.88 39.67
N ALA A 789 -4.19 9.62 38.60
CA ALA A 789 -3.27 10.66 38.12
C ALA A 789 -3.10 11.84 39.09
N VAL A 790 -4.12 12.14 39.92
CA VAL A 790 -4.02 13.19 40.96
C VAL A 790 -2.90 12.87 41.95
N ALA A 791 -2.74 11.59 42.31
CA ALA A 791 -1.66 11.13 43.18
C ALA A 791 -0.30 11.31 42.52
N TRP A 792 -0.18 10.97 41.24
CA TRP A 792 1.04 11.16 40.46
C TRP A 792 1.47 12.62 40.41
N GLY A 793 0.55 13.56 40.15
CA GLY A 793 0.88 14.99 40.12
C GLY A 793 1.29 15.52 41.50
N GLY A 794 0.46 15.29 42.52
CA GLY A 794 0.70 15.82 43.86
C GLY A 794 1.92 15.22 44.56
N CYS A 795 2.11 13.90 44.47
CA CYS A 795 3.28 13.23 45.02
C CYS A 795 4.56 13.65 44.29
N THR A 796 4.54 13.83 42.96
CA THR A 796 5.74 14.27 42.23
C THR A 796 6.17 15.67 42.64
N VAL A 797 5.23 16.62 42.76
CA VAL A 797 5.55 17.97 43.26
C VAL A 797 6.08 17.93 44.70
N ALA A 798 5.41 17.19 45.60
CA ALA A 798 5.85 17.06 46.99
C ALA A 798 7.23 16.38 47.11
N TYR A 799 7.51 15.40 46.25
CA TYR A 799 8.80 14.73 46.18
C TYR A 799 9.89 15.68 45.71
N LEU A 800 9.74 16.33 44.56
CA LEU A 800 10.77 17.23 43.99
C LEU A 800 11.08 18.44 44.89
N LEU A 801 10.12 18.93 45.66
CA LEU A 801 10.34 19.95 46.71
C LEU A 801 11.11 19.42 47.93
N GLY A 802 11.30 18.10 48.04
CA GLY A 802 11.94 17.43 49.17
C GLY A 802 11.06 17.33 50.42
N GLN A 803 9.74 17.28 50.25
CA GLN A 803 8.75 17.28 51.34
C GLN A 803 8.11 15.89 51.59
N HIS A 804 8.46 14.86 50.82
CA HIS A 804 7.82 13.54 50.89
C HIS A 804 7.86 12.89 52.30
N LEU A 805 8.99 12.92 53.02
CA LEU A 805 9.05 12.35 54.38
C LEU A 805 8.14 13.10 55.37
N ARG A 806 8.02 14.43 55.20
CA ARG A 806 7.14 15.27 56.03
C ARG A 806 5.68 15.01 55.70
N PHE A 807 5.37 14.79 54.43
CA PHE A 807 4.06 14.35 53.97
C PHE A 807 3.67 13.01 54.60
N GLU A 808 4.50 11.98 54.46
CA GLU A 808 4.22 10.64 55.01
C GLU A 808 4.03 10.65 56.53
N LEU A 809 4.74 11.53 57.25
CA LEU A 809 4.63 11.67 58.70
C LEU A 809 3.38 12.45 59.14
N LEU A 810 3.01 13.51 58.41
CA LEU A 810 2.03 14.50 58.88
C LEU A 810 0.70 14.48 58.11
N ASP A 811 0.53 13.60 57.13
CA ASP A 811 -0.70 13.52 56.33
C ASP A 811 -1.94 13.21 57.18
N PHE A 812 -3.01 13.98 56.94
CA PHE A 812 -4.24 13.89 57.73
C PHE A 812 -4.96 12.55 57.52
N SER A 813 -5.02 12.08 56.27
CA SER A 813 -5.64 10.80 55.93
C SER A 813 -4.84 9.63 56.49
N TYR A 814 -3.50 9.69 56.46
CA TYR A 814 -2.64 8.66 57.03
C TYR A 814 -2.75 8.58 58.55
N HIS A 815 -2.89 9.73 59.22
CA HIS A 815 -3.10 9.77 60.66
C HIS A 815 -4.41 9.05 61.05
N VAL A 816 -5.54 9.42 60.42
CA VAL A 816 -6.84 8.79 60.69
C VAL A 816 -6.79 7.28 60.44
N LEU A 817 -6.12 6.88 59.36
CA LEU A 817 -5.94 5.48 59.00
C LEU A 817 -5.09 4.72 60.01
N THR A 818 -4.01 5.31 60.52
CA THR A 818 -3.14 4.71 61.54
C THR A 818 -3.88 4.56 62.88
N VAL A 819 -4.70 5.55 63.27
CA VAL A 819 -5.58 5.43 64.44
C VAL A 819 -6.56 4.26 64.26
N GLY A 820 -7.13 4.10 63.07
CA GLY A 820 -8.05 2.97 62.78
C GLY A 820 -7.37 1.61 62.72
N GLU A 821 -6.13 1.54 62.28
CA GLU A 821 -5.32 0.32 62.37
C GLU A 821 -4.99 -0.03 63.83
N SER A 822 -4.79 0.96 64.70
CA SER A 822 -4.49 0.76 66.13
C SER A 822 -5.71 0.34 66.97
N GLU A 823 -6.93 0.70 66.56
CA GLU A 823 -8.18 0.25 67.22
C GLU A 823 -8.54 -1.21 66.87
N VAL A 824 -8.04 -1.75 65.75
CA VAL A 824 -8.33 -3.10 65.29
C VAL A 824 -7.28 -4.08 65.82
N ASN A 825 -7.69 -4.99 66.71
CA ASN A 825 -6.80 -5.99 67.31
C ASN A 825 -6.01 -6.81 66.25
N PRO A 826 -4.70 -7.07 66.43
CA PRO A 826 -3.78 -7.62 65.42
C PRO A 826 -3.94 -9.14 65.15
N GLY A 827 -5.15 -9.70 65.24
CA GLY A 827 -5.42 -11.14 65.11
C GLY A 827 -6.58 -11.54 64.19
N ALA A 828 -7.27 -10.61 63.52
CA ALA A 828 -8.45 -10.93 62.71
C ALA A 828 -8.28 -10.53 61.23
N HIS A 829 -8.00 -11.51 60.37
CA HIS A 829 -8.07 -11.38 58.91
C HIS A 829 -9.54 -11.31 58.45
N SER A 830 -10.13 -10.10 58.42
CA SER A 830 -11.24 -9.67 57.53
C SER A 830 -11.86 -8.38 58.09
N ILE A 831 -11.50 -7.25 57.49
CA ILE A 831 -11.80 -5.89 57.98
C ILE A 831 -13.20 -5.37 57.58
N PRO A 832 -13.86 -5.72 56.45
CA PRO A 832 -15.11 -5.03 56.10
C PRO A 832 -16.38 -5.53 56.81
N ASP A 833 -16.57 -6.86 56.97
CA ASP A 833 -17.89 -7.42 57.29
C ASP A 833 -18.25 -7.49 58.79
N LYS A 834 -17.26 -7.45 59.69
CA LYS A 834 -17.50 -7.48 61.15
C LYS A 834 -17.46 -6.10 61.81
N ILE A 835 -16.79 -5.13 61.21
CA ILE A 835 -16.70 -3.75 61.74
C ILE A 835 -18.07 -3.05 61.67
N SER A 836 -18.90 -3.34 60.66
CA SER A 836 -20.24 -2.76 60.52
C SER A 836 -21.24 -3.26 61.58
N LYS A 837 -21.09 -4.51 62.05
CA LYS A 837 -22.07 -5.16 62.96
C LYS A 837 -21.76 -4.98 64.45
N THR A 838 -20.54 -4.63 64.83
CA THR A 838 -20.14 -4.58 66.25
C THR A 838 -19.98 -3.17 66.83
N TYR A 839 -19.82 -2.12 65.99
CA TYR A 839 -19.41 -0.79 66.47
C TYR A 839 -20.22 0.44 65.98
N ASN A 840 -21.39 0.29 65.34
CA ASN A 840 -22.19 1.45 64.86
C ASN A 840 -21.36 2.45 64.02
N ILE A 841 -20.43 1.94 63.20
CA ILE A 841 -19.59 2.77 62.33
C ILE A 841 -20.40 3.15 61.08
N SER A 842 -20.48 4.44 60.76
CA SER A 842 -21.20 4.92 59.58
C SER A 842 -20.57 4.36 58.29
N ALA A 843 -21.40 4.06 57.28
CA ALA A 843 -20.93 3.58 55.99
C ALA A 843 -19.94 4.55 55.30
N GLU A 844 -20.05 5.84 55.62
CA GLU A 844 -19.15 6.91 55.17
C GLU A 844 -17.72 6.74 55.72
N LEU A 845 -17.59 6.35 57.00
CA LEU A 845 -16.27 6.15 57.60
C LEU A 845 -15.53 4.96 56.98
N VAL A 846 -16.24 3.86 56.71
CA VAL A 846 -15.64 2.68 56.07
C VAL A 846 -15.10 3.04 54.68
N ARG A 847 -15.90 3.77 53.89
CA ARG A 847 -15.48 4.25 52.56
C ARG A 847 -14.26 5.16 52.64
N PHE A 848 -14.25 6.13 53.56
CA PHE A 848 -13.09 7.01 53.74
C PHE A 848 -11.82 6.22 54.06
N LEU A 849 -11.89 5.26 55.00
CA LEU A 849 -10.73 4.44 55.38
C LEU A 849 -10.22 3.58 54.21
N GLU A 850 -11.12 3.03 53.38
CA GLU A 850 -10.73 2.30 52.18
C GLU A 850 -10.06 3.20 51.13
N SER A 851 -10.62 4.38 50.85
CA SER A 851 -10.03 5.38 49.96
C SER A 851 -8.66 5.84 50.46
N ALA A 852 -8.53 6.12 51.76
CA ALA A 852 -7.27 6.50 52.38
C ALA A 852 -6.22 5.37 52.30
N ARG A 853 -6.61 4.10 52.45
CA ARG A 853 -5.70 2.95 52.25
C ARG A 853 -5.21 2.87 50.81
N LYS A 854 -6.11 3.06 49.84
CA LYS A 854 -5.76 3.06 48.41
C LYS A 854 -4.81 4.21 48.08
N ALA A 855 -5.12 5.42 48.53
CA ALA A 855 -4.27 6.60 48.36
C ALA A 855 -2.88 6.39 48.99
N ARG A 856 -2.80 5.88 50.23
CA ARG A 856 -1.51 5.58 50.88
C ARG A 856 -0.66 4.61 50.08
N ARG A 857 -1.24 3.53 49.55
CA ARG A 857 -0.53 2.55 48.71
C ARG A 857 -0.04 3.17 47.41
N LEU A 858 -0.91 3.92 46.72
CA LEU A 858 -0.58 4.59 45.46
C LEU A 858 0.54 5.63 45.64
N ASN A 859 0.42 6.50 46.63
CA ASN A 859 1.44 7.49 46.95
C ASN A 859 2.78 6.84 47.29
N SER A 860 2.77 5.77 48.10
CA SER A 860 3.99 5.01 48.43
C SER A 860 4.65 4.43 47.19
N HIS A 861 3.85 3.92 46.24
CA HIS A 861 4.34 3.43 44.95
C HIS A 861 4.97 4.56 44.13
N VAL A 862 4.29 5.71 44.00
CA VAL A 862 4.81 6.87 43.27
C VAL A 862 6.10 7.39 43.91
N PHE A 863 6.16 7.59 45.23
CA PHE A 863 7.38 8.03 45.91
C PHE A 863 8.53 7.03 45.77
N THR A 864 8.24 5.73 45.79
CA THR A 864 9.27 4.70 45.58
C THR A 864 9.83 4.74 44.17
N MET A 865 8.95 4.88 43.16
CA MET A 865 9.37 5.04 41.77
C MET A 865 10.21 6.30 41.57
N LEU A 866 9.75 7.44 42.10
CA LEU A 866 10.49 8.71 42.04
C LEU A 866 11.85 8.61 42.76
N ARG A 867 11.93 7.89 43.89
CA ARG A 867 13.20 7.65 44.59
C ARG A 867 14.16 6.78 43.80
N ALA A 868 13.65 5.81 43.04
CA ALA A 868 14.47 4.95 42.20
C ALA A 868 14.99 5.69 40.96
N ARG A 869 14.21 6.63 40.41
CA ARG A 869 14.51 7.35 39.16
C ARG A 869 15.22 8.69 39.36
N PHE A 870 14.84 9.43 40.38
CA PHE A 870 15.36 10.77 40.70
C PHE A 870 15.76 10.85 42.18
N PRO A 871 16.81 10.13 42.62
CA PRO A 871 17.24 10.16 44.02
C PRO A 871 17.62 11.58 44.46
N HIS A 872 17.19 11.98 45.65
CA HIS A 872 17.61 13.26 46.23
C HIS A 872 19.10 13.25 46.55
N GLU A 873 19.78 14.35 46.26
CA GLU A 873 21.13 14.61 46.76
C GLU A 873 21.14 14.72 48.29
N ASP A 874 22.24 14.29 48.91
CA ASP A 874 22.41 14.32 50.36
C ASP A 874 22.33 15.76 50.90
N LYS A 875 21.20 16.10 51.54
CA LYS A 875 21.03 17.40 52.20
C LYS A 875 21.76 17.43 53.53
N LEU A 876 22.27 18.60 53.88
CA LEU A 876 22.75 18.90 55.24
C LEU A 876 21.57 18.78 56.22
N ALA A 877 21.60 17.74 57.05
CA ALA A 877 20.58 17.49 58.05
C ALA A 877 21.05 17.94 59.45
N ALA A 878 20.10 18.20 60.33
CA ALA A 878 20.37 18.39 61.75
C ALA A 878 20.19 17.04 62.47
N LEU A 879 21.22 16.58 63.19
CA LEU A 879 21.17 15.36 63.99
C LEU A 879 20.76 15.72 65.42
N VAL A 880 19.73 15.06 65.94
CA VAL A 880 19.40 15.13 67.36
C VAL A 880 20.14 14.00 68.07
N LYS A 881 21.08 14.33 68.96
CA LYS A 881 21.76 13.34 69.80
C LYS A 881 20.75 12.73 70.79
N GLN A 882 21.04 11.54 71.33
CA GLN A 882 20.24 10.91 72.41
C GLN A 882 20.06 11.82 73.64
N SER A 883 20.95 12.81 73.83
CA SER A 883 20.85 13.85 74.85
C SER A 883 19.85 14.98 74.54
N GLY A 884 19.15 14.93 73.41
CA GLY A 884 18.26 16.00 72.94
C GLY A 884 18.98 17.19 72.28
N THR A 885 20.31 17.16 72.19
CA THR A 885 21.10 18.26 71.62
C THR A 885 21.11 18.20 70.09
N VAL A 886 20.75 19.30 69.44
CA VAL A 886 20.72 19.42 67.98
C VAL A 886 22.11 19.77 67.44
N VAL A 887 22.65 18.94 66.56
CA VAL A 887 23.87 19.18 65.81
C VAL A 887 23.48 19.58 64.40
N HIS A 888 23.75 20.84 64.03
CA HIS A 888 23.48 21.34 62.69
C HIS A 888 24.57 20.90 61.72
N ARG A 889 24.19 20.66 60.45
CA ARG A 889 25.08 20.42 59.28
C ARG A 889 25.87 19.10 59.31
N ILE A 890 25.16 17.97 59.50
CA ILE A 890 25.75 16.66 59.21
C ILE A 890 25.47 16.31 57.74
N LYS A 891 26.53 15.94 57.02
CA LYS A 891 26.48 15.46 55.64
C LYS A 891 26.50 13.92 55.70
N TYR A 892 25.43 13.28 55.26
CA TYR A 892 25.40 11.83 55.10
C TYR A 892 26.04 11.44 53.74
N PRO A 893 26.68 10.27 53.61
CA PRO A 893 27.49 9.96 52.44
C PRO A 893 26.68 9.39 51.26
N SER A 894 26.91 10.03 50.11
CA SER A 894 26.89 9.58 48.71
C SER A 894 25.65 8.84 48.21
N THR A 895 24.58 9.59 47.96
CA THR A 895 23.63 9.24 46.90
C THR A 895 24.08 9.94 45.59
N PRO A 896 24.41 9.22 44.51
CA PRO A 896 24.79 9.86 43.24
C PRO A 896 23.67 10.78 42.75
N SER A 897 24.03 11.95 42.22
CA SER A 897 23.05 12.94 41.81
C SER A 897 22.25 12.42 40.63
N ALA A 898 20.94 12.66 40.61
CA ALA A 898 20.12 12.37 39.43
C ALA A 898 20.56 13.18 38.19
N PHE A 899 21.37 14.23 38.36
CA PHE A 899 22.00 14.96 37.26
C PHE A 899 23.26 14.28 36.71
N ASP A 900 23.83 13.31 37.42
CA ASP A 900 25.02 12.55 36.97
C ASP A 900 24.67 11.51 35.89
N THR A 901 23.39 11.10 35.79
CA THR A 901 22.89 10.15 34.78
C THR A 901 22.43 10.84 33.48
N LEU A 902 22.43 12.17 33.43
CA LEU A 902 22.10 12.91 32.22
C LEU A 902 23.32 12.98 31.28
N PRO A 903 23.13 12.82 29.96
CA PRO A 903 24.22 12.71 28.98
C PRO A 903 25.12 13.96 28.86
N ALA A 904 24.77 15.08 29.48
CA ALA A 904 25.45 16.37 29.31
C ALA A 904 26.67 16.61 30.24
N LYS A 905 26.93 15.77 31.26
CA LYS A 905 28.00 16.09 32.23
C LYS A 905 29.42 15.79 31.71
N GLY A 906 29.56 14.90 30.72
CA GLY A 906 30.86 14.51 30.16
C GLY A 906 31.60 15.60 29.37
N SER A 907 30.93 16.71 29.03
CA SER A 907 31.50 17.81 28.24
C SER A 907 31.78 19.09 29.03
N MET A 908 31.26 19.26 30.25
CA MET A 908 31.50 20.47 31.06
C MET A 908 32.89 20.52 31.70
N GLU A 909 33.54 19.40 31.99
CA GLU A 909 34.88 19.40 32.61
C GLU A 909 36.02 19.76 31.63
N ARG A 910 35.74 19.93 30.32
CA ARG A 910 36.71 20.41 29.32
C ARG A 910 36.48 21.84 28.82
N MET A 911 35.49 22.57 29.34
CA MET A 911 35.12 23.91 28.87
C MET A 911 35.12 24.99 29.95
N ASN A 912 36.02 24.91 30.95
CA ASN A 912 36.32 26.04 31.85
C ASN A 912 37.18 27.14 31.16
N GLY A 913 36.78 27.59 29.97
CA GLY A 913 37.57 28.55 29.19
C GLY A 913 36.82 29.50 28.27
N TYR A 914 35.51 29.36 28.05
CA TYR A 914 34.76 30.33 27.24
C TYR A 914 33.38 30.60 27.82
N GLU A 915 33.06 31.88 27.88
CA GLU A 915 31.84 32.47 28.42
C GLU A 915 30.59 31.83 27.81
N THR A 916 29.62 31.61 28.70
CA THR A 916 28.23 31.25 28.42
C THR A 916 27.58 32.23 27.44
N GLU A 917 27.44 31.85 26.18
CA GLU A 917 26.32 32.31 25.35
C GLU A 917 25.27 31.20 25.25
N VAL A 918 24.05 31.65 25.57
CA VAL A 918 22.79 30.94 25.50
C VAL A 918 22.60 30.34 24.11
N VAL A 919 22.48 29.02 24.01
CA VAL A 919 21.87 28.36 22.85
C VAL A 919 20.76 27.45 23.35
N MET A 920 19.62 28.09 23.63
CA MET A 920 18.32 27.49 23.32
C MET A 920 18.05 27.79 21.84
N SER A 921 18.11 26.76 21.00
CA SER A 921 17.50 26.73 19.66
C SER A 921 17.12 25.29 19.34
#